data_AF-C7RV10-F1
#
_entry.id   AF-C7RV10-F1
#
_cell.length_a   1.000
_cell.length_b   1.000
_cell.length_c   1.000
_cell.angle_alpha   90.00
_cell.angle_beta   90.00
_cell.angle_gamma   90.00
#
_symmetry.space_group_name_H-M   'P 1'
#
loop_
_entity.id
_entity.type
_entity.pdbx_description
1 polymer ?
#
loop_
_entity_poly.entity_id
_entity_poly.type
_entity_poly.pdbx_seq_one_letter_code
_entity_poly.pdbx_strand_id
1 'polypeptide(L)'
;MPLIMHGNWTVAVKEKHAAFAQRFIISGATHGNGTYVAPHAPVYVTGSIWSVRIQSDPGGSSWADSEYQITFPVKSAGQYQFDLQSNDVWGGDADFNDLVLTFSTPVTETDFLIYGHVSNYSGCAYNPCYPGYIYLESALALAKARRFPVLRQAIELLYPQSIPPQRIPLPDPPPELPAALLSGQAYTPVLIPVQGKTYTPVKRAQVMRTVPVEQAADSGSESTAAAGTTRVPVRTVEVAQAVSAIAALDKVALGRLLDIGIRNCQTESLVNAALRFLEYDRTLAELGGGQYTGEGNREELGQASTDRNGNYIFRFSRSLAQLIDETNTDVALGENEVLEAMPDLIIQVLGATLPGGTPYETAPYWNVPLVKRLNICIPSSYWHTPTGCHGKPISHIGFIPVGKPSTVTLDSDGRVTCTDTSKIDIPQTQCAAWWGALRMSACIGKYDQVPHFTLEYRARRPDGSWTNWSIYQEALMLDNWKTLVNEWVATKAGPFIHNLELVKGQPKQDVLAYNNIQGNMDWSGPDWFIKAVIPSWVYSYQGGPGSVQFRLKAYGPDGKQVQLWSDPVTSAPLYQDSIRLYVDHTGPELNFKEVTIGTATTNPCPLFTLTGSELVNARLDLKFKAVQRQGFLGAYTLSVTKCNTPNFPLEDLASAHPLHLDYLAGPPPCGDLFGTLFGVDVDADVNDHVAVQLNPPGSSPWLGPDETLSSFTLNLSASVRRTDGHSSNYPVYYGPLQYNLVIQRGS
;
A
#
# COMPACT_ATOMS: atom_id res chain seq x y z
N MET A 1 -6.44 22.24 5.67
CA MET A 1 -6.65 21.27 6.77
C MET A 1 -5.82 21.79 7.93
N PRO A 2 -6.35 21.91 9.16
CA PRO A 2 -5.66 22.58 10.27
C PRO A 2 -4.19 22.16 10.32
N LEU A 3 -3.30 23.14 10.41
CA LEU A 3 -1.90 22.86 10.70
C LEU A 3 -1.83 22.39 12.16
N ILE A 4 -1.37 21.16 12.36
CA ILE A 4 -1.23 20.57 13.69
C ILE A 4 0.14 20.94 14.25
N MET A 5 0.13 21.52 15.44
CA MET A 5 1.26 22.13 16.10
C MET A 5 1.51 21.46 17.44
N HIS A 6 2.78 21.39 17.83
CA HIS A 6 3.22 20.67 19.03
C HIS A 6 4.13 21.51 19.91
N GLY A 7 3.92 21.45 21.21
CA GLY A 7 4.68 22.23 22.17
C GLY A 7 4.42 23.74 22.08
N ASN A 8 5.33 24.50 22.66
CA ASN A 8 5.18 25.96 22.80
C ASN A 8 5.70 26.71 21.58
N TRP A 9 4.92 27.67 21.07
CA TRP A 9 5.30 28.54 19.96
C TRP A 9 4.78 29.96 20.16
N THR A 10 5.50 30.93 19.61
CA THR A 10 4.99 32.28 19.40
C THR A 10 4.51 32.40 17.97
N VAL A 11 3.25 32.80 17.78
CA VAL A 11 2.62 33.04 16.48
C VAL A 11 2.53 34.55 16.26
N ALA A 12 3.19 35.05 15.22
CA ALA A 12 3.21 36.48 14.89
C ALA A 12 2.70 36.72 13.47
N VAL A 13 1.92 37.78 13.26
CA VAL A 13 1.59 38.25 11.91
C VAL A 13 2.85 38.88 11.30
N LYS A 14 3.36 38.27 10.23
CA LYS A 14 4.52 38.77 9.48
C LYS A 14 4.08 39.83 8.48
N GLU A 15 3.04 39.51 7.72
CA GLU A 15 2.47 40.39 6.69
C GLU A 15 1.00 40.04 6.45
N LYS A 16 0.24 41.02 5.96
CA LYS A 16 -1.17 40.91 5.59
C LYS A 16 -1.42 41.79 4.36
N HIS A 17 -1.59 41.18 3.20
CA HIS A 17 -1.73 41.87 1.91
C HIS A 17 -3.16 41.86 1.36
N ALA A 18 -4.02 40.93 1.78
CA ALA A 18 -5.41 40.89 1.32
C ALA A 18 -6.19 42.15 1.72
N ALA A 19 -7.06 42.63 0.82
CA ALA A 19 -7.89 43.81 1.08
C ALA A 19 -9.01 43.55 2.11
N PHE A 20 -9.49 42.31 2.20
CA PHE A 20 -10.57 41.92 3.11
C PHE A 20 -10.05 41.51 4.50
N ALA A 21 -10.97 41.26 5.43
CA ALA A 21 -10.65 40.83 6.78
C ALA A 21 -10.12 39.39 6.77
N GLN A 22 -9.06 39.16 7.55
CA GLN A 22 -8.48 37.83 7.77
C GLN A 22 -8.29 37.61 9.26
N ARG A 23 -8.37 36.35 9.67
CA ARG A 23 -8.15 35.94 11.05
C ARG A 23 -7.46 34.59 11.11
N PHE A 24 -6.82 34.32 12.22
CA PHE A 24 -6.36 32.97 12.54
C PHE A 24 -7.03 32.48 13.82
N ILE A 25 -7.30 31.17 13.85
CA ILE A 25 -7.97 30.50 14.96
C ILE A 25 -6.99 29.49 15.54
N ILE A 26 -6.70 29.61 16.83
CA ILE A 26 -5.92 28.64 17.60
C ILE A 26 -6.89 27.84 18.47
N SER A 27 -6.79 26.52 18.42
CA SER A 27 -7.68 25.61 19.14
C SER A 27 -6.92 24.41 19.69
N GLY A 28 -7.33 23.93 20.87
CA GLY A 28 -6.77 22.75 21.52
C GLY A 28 -5.52 23.02 22.37
N ALA A 29 -5.05 24.27 22.46
CA ALA A 29 -3.89 24.64 23.27
C ALA A 29 -4.22 24.66 24.77
N THR A 30 -3.21 24.64 25.63
CA THR A 30 -3.35 24.94 27.07
C THR A 30 -3.49 26.46 27.31
N HIS A 31 -2.69 27.27 26.61
CA HIS A 31 -2.82 28.74 26.60
C HIS A 31 -2.72 29.26 25.15
N GLY A 32 -3.37 30.40 24.87
CA GLY A 32 -3.35 31.02 23.54
C GLY A 32 -4.45 30.54 22.59
N ASN A 33 -5.49 29.86 23.10
CA ASN A 33 -6.69 29.60 22.31
C ASN A 33 -7.45 30.90 22.02
N GLY A 34 -8.02 30.99 20.82
CA GLY A 34 -8.84 32.14 20.46
C GLY A 34 -8.97 32.34 18.96
N THR A 35 -9.73 33.36 18.61
CA THR A 35 -9.85 33.88 17.25
C THR A 35 -9.18 35.25 17.21
N TYR A 36 -8.18 35.41 16.36
CA TYR A 36 -7.30 36.57 16.30
C TYR A 36 -7.42 37.23 14.93
N VAL A 37 -7.99 38.42 14.87
CA VAL A 37 -8.17 39.18 13.62
C VAL A 37 -6.86 39.86 13.26
N ALA A 38 -6.39 39.70 12.02
CA ALA A 38 -5.13 40.26 11.54
C ALA A 38 -5.29 41.73 11.08
N PRO A 39 -4.31 42.62 11.35
CA PRO A 39 -3.09 42.36 12.11
C PRO A 39 -3.35 42.23 13.62
N HIS A 40 -2.56 41.39 14.29
CA HIS A 40 -2.66 41.12 15.73
C HIS A 40 -1.26 41.10 16.36
N ALA A 41 -1.16 41.42 17.65
CA ALA A 41 0.08 41.25 18.39
C ALA A 41 0.50 39.77 18.45
N PRO A 42 1.79 39.44 18.62
CA PRO A 42 2.22 38.05 18.76
C PRO A 42 1.48 37.32 19.87
N VAL A 43 1.04 36.10 19.59
CA VAL A 43 0.32 35.23 20.53
C VAL A 43 1.28 34.14 20.98
N TYR A 44 1.52 34.05 22.29
CA TYR A 44 2.25 32.93 22.87
C TYR A 44 1.30 31.77 23.12
N VAL A 45 1.58 30.64 22.48
CA VAL A 45 0.75 29.44 22.50
C VAL A 45 1.50 28.32 23.21
N THR A 46 0.84 27.65 24.14
CA THR A 46 1.41 26.51 24.88
C THR A 46 0.46 25.35 24.86
N GLY A 47 0.98 24.12 24.82
CA GLY A 47 0.18 22.89 24.82
C GLY A 47 0.97 21.73 24.20
N SER A 48 0.59 20.51 24.51
CA SER A 48 1.21 19.31 23.91
C SER A 48 0.91 19.24 22.41
N ILE A 49 -0.37 19.35 22.04
CA ILE A 49 -0.88 19.32 20.67
C ILE A 49 -1.98 20.37 20.56
N TRP A 50 -1.96 21.15 19.48
CA TRP A 50 -2.98 22.16 19.17
C TRP A 50 -3.03 22.38 17.66
N SER A 51 -3.99 23.18 17.20
CA SER A 51 -4.19 23.44 15.78
C SER A 51 -4.33 24.92 15.48
N VAL A 52 -3.93 25.30 14.27
CA VAL A 52 -4.12 26.65 13.74
C VAL A 52 -4.80 26.60 12.37
N ARG A 53 -5.70 27.55 12.14
CA ARG A 53 -6.36 27.79 10.85
C ARG A 53 -6.29 29.26 10.50
N ILE A 54 -6.26 29.56 9.21
CA ILE A 54 -6.45 30.90 8.68
C ILE A 54 -7.82 30.94 8.00
N GLN A 55 -8.56 32.02 8.22
CA GLN A 55 -9.84 32.28 7.59
C GLN A 55 -9.87 33.68 6.97
N SER A 56 -10.61 33.81 5.89
CA SER A 56 -10.86 35.07 5.18
C SER A 56 -12.35 35.36 5.07
N ASP A 57 -12.71 36.65 5.03
CA ASP A 57 -14.08 37.13 4.77
C ASP A 57 -14.12 38.09 3.56
N PRO A 58 -13.98 37.58 2.33
CA PRO A 58 -13.90 38.39 1.11
C PRO A 58 -15.19 39.14 0.76
N GLY A 59 -16.31 38.87 1.44
CA GLY A 59 -17.62 39.50 1.20
C GLY A 59 -18.24 40.18 2.42
N GLY A 60 -17.51 40.32 3.54
CA GLY A 60 -18.00 40.95 4.77
C GLY A 60 -19.19 40.24 5.44
N SER A 61 -19.46 38.98 5.08
CA SER A 61 -20.70 38.28 5.43
C SER A 61 -20.49 36.83 5.89
N SER A 62 -19.33 36.21 5.60
CA SER A 62 -19.05 34.86 6.07
C SER A 62 -17.56 34.53 6.03
N TRP A 63 -17.04 34.01 7.16
CA TRP A 63 -15.68 33.49 7.26
C TRP A 63 -15.56 32.13 6.59
N ALA A 64 -14.55 31.95 5.74
CA ALA A 64 -14.21 30.68 5.10
C ALA A 64 -12.75 30.30 5.39
N ASP A 65 -12.47 29.00 5.52
CA ASP A 65 -11.12 28.46 5.70
C ASP A 65 -10.25 28.75 4.48
N SER A 66 -9.16 29.48 4.68
CA SER A 66 -8.16 29.79 3.66
C SER A 66 -7.33 28.55 3.31
N GLU A 67 -6.85 28.50 2.07
CA GLU A 67 -5.77 27.58 1.72
C GLU A 67 -4.45 28.08 2.28
N TYR A 68 -3.52 27.18 2.60
CA TYR A 68 -2.20 27.59 3.07
C TYR A 68 -1.12 26.55 2.78
N GLN A 69 0.11 27.03 2.76
CA GLN A 69 1.34 26.25 2.64
C GLN A 69 2.34 26.68 3.72
N ILE A 70 3.25 25.77 4.07
CA ILE A 70 4.32 26.05 5.04
C ILE A 70 5.68 26.18 4.36
N THR A 71 6.55 27.02 4.94
CA THR A 71 7.98 27.00 4.64
C THR A 71 8.71 25.99 5.54
N PHE A 72 9.91 25.57 5.15
CA PHE A 72 10.72 24.72 6.02
C PHE A 72 11.39 25.53 7.13
N PRO A 73 11.52 24.94 8.33
CA PRO A 73 12.05 25.65 9.47
C PRO A 73 13.52 26.02 9.28
N VAL A 74 13.86 27.25 9.68
CA VAL A 74 15.22 27.76 9.74
C VAL A 74 15.61 28.06 11.19
N LYS A 75 16.90 27.89 11.51
CA LYS A 75 17.45 28.32 12.80
C LYS A 75 17.92 29.78 12.67
N SER A 76 17.28 30.68 13.42
CA SER A 76 17.61 32.11 13.44
C SER A 76 17.55 32.64 14.87
N ALA A 77 18.58 33.40 15.29
CA ALA A 77 18.64 34.04 16.61
C ALA A 77 18.32 33.11 17.81
N GLY A 78 18.77 31.85 17.76
CA GLY A 78 18.51 30.88 18.83
C GLY A 78 17.09 30.30 18.85
N GLN A 79 16.32 30.52 17.80
CA GLN A 79 14.97 29.98 17.61
C GLN A 79 14.87 29.15 16.33
N TYR A 80 13.98 28.17 16.31
CA TYR A 80 13.43 27.63 15.08
C TYR A 80 12.28 28.51 14.62
N GLN A 81 12.26 28.83 13.33
CA GLN A 81 11.24 29.69 12.72
C GLN A 81 10.77 29.12 11.39
N PHE A 82 9.46 29.17 11.14
CA PHE A 82 8.88 28.89 9.82
C PHE A 82 7.66 29.79 9.60
N ASP A 83 7.22 29.90 8.35
CA ASP A 83 6.08 30.70 7.95
C ASP A 83 4.93 29.81 7.47
N LEU A 84 3.71 30.15 7.90
CA LEU A 84 2.46 29.67 7.34
C LEU A 84 1.91 30.77 6.43
N GLN A 85 1.80 30.46 5.16
CA GLN A 85 1.42 31.38 4.09
C GLN A 85 0.02 31.03 3.61
N SER A 86 -0.93 31.95 3.67
CA SER A 86 -2.30 31.70 3.18
C SER A 86 -2.58 32.30 1.82
N ASN A 87 -3.51 31.68 1.11
CA ASN A 87 -4.20 32.25 -0.05
C ASN A 87 -5.69 32.35 0.24
N ASP A 88 -6.36 33.28 -0.43
CA ASP A 88 -7.79 33.42 -0.35
C ASP A 88 -8.51 32.25 -1.04
N VAL A 89 -9.77 32.05 -0.63
CA VAL A 89 -10.57 30.87 -1.04
C VAL A 89 -11.14 31.05 -2.45
N TRP A 90 -11.03 32.25 -3.02
CA TRP A 90 -11.78 32.70 -4.20
C TRP A 90 -11.01 33.67 -5.12
N GLY A 91 -9.80 34.07 -4.77
CA GLY A 91 -8.92 34.86 -5.62
C GLY A 91 -8.27 34.01 -6.68
N GLY A 92 -7.99 34.65 -7.80
CA GLY A 92 -7.39 33.99 -8.97
C GLY A 92 -5.86 33.99 -8.94
N ASP A 93 -5.23 34.73 -8.02
CA ASP A 93 -3.78 34.69 -7.82
C ASP A 93 -3.38 33.57 -6.86
N ALA A 94 -2.14 33.13 -7.02
CA ALA A 94 -1.58 31.97 -6.34
C ALA A 94 -0.25 32.36 -5.66
N ASP A 95 -0.19 33.57 -5.12
CA ASP A 95 1.03 34.16 -4.57
C ASP A 95 1.19 33.95 -3.05
N PHE A 96 0.17 33.40 -2.37
CA PHE A 96 0.26 32.92 -0.98
C PHE A 96 0.76 33.96 0.03
N ASN A 97 0.46 35.24 -0.20
CA ASN A 97 0.93 36.34 0.65
C ASN A 97 -0.20 37.02 1.45
N ASP A 98 -1.44 36.55 1.34
CA ASP A 98 -2.60 37.25 1.87
C ASP A 98 -2.50 37.50 3.38
N LEU A 99 -2.23 36.43 4.13
CA LEU A 99 -1.82 36.48 5.54
C LEU A 99 -0.67 35.51 5.72
N VAL A 100 0.46 36.03 6.21
CA VAL A 100 1.61 35.20 6.56
C VAL A 100 1.83 35.28 8.06
N LEU A 101 1.83 34.10 8.69
CA LEU A 101 2.12 33.93 10.11
C LEU A 101 3.51 33.33 10.29
N THR A 102 4.35 33.95 11.09
CA THR A 102 5.62 33.36 11.52
C THR A 102 5.43 32.63 12.85
N PHE A 103 5.84 31.37 12.87
CA PHE A 103 5.92 30.54 14.07
C PHE A 103 7.34 30.51 14.55
N SER A 104 7.57 30.78 15.83
CA SER A 104 8.90 30.75 16.43
C SER A 104 8.94 30.02 17.77
N THR A 105 10.00 29.28 18.02
CA THR A 105 10.22 28.59 19.31
C THR A 105 11.71 28.52 19.65
N PRO A 106 12.13 28.63 20.93
CA PRO A 106 13.53 28.50 21.31
C PRO A 106 14.12 27.14 20.93
N VAL A 107 15.40 27.13 20.59
CA VAL A 107 16.16 25.88 20.42
C VAL A 107 16.56 25.34 21.79
N THR A 108 16.17 24.10 22.10
CA THR A 108 16.58 23.38 23.31
C THR A 108 17.26 22.07 22.95
N GLU A 109 17.99 21.47 23.90
CA GLU A 109 18.74 20.22 23.71
C GLU A 109 17.86 18.96 23.78
N THR A 110 16.58 19.13 24.11
CA THR A 110 15.61 18.05 24.33
C THR A 110 14.40 18.15 23.40
N ASP A 111 14.38 19.14 22.49
CA ASP A 111 13.32 19.35 21.52
C ASP A 111 13.74 18.89 20.13
N PHE A 112 12.94 17.99 19.58
CA PHE A 112 13.14 17.44 18.25
C PHE A 112 12.15 18.08 17.28
N LEU A 113 12.67 18.58 16.16
CA LEU A 113 11.91 19.21 15.08
C LEU A 113 12.14 18.43 13.78
N ILE A 114 11.12 17.68 13.41
CA ILE A 114 11.10 16.88 12.20
C ILE A 114 10.29 17.61 11.15
N TYR A 115 10.78 17.67 9.92
CA TYR A 115 10.04 18.26 8.81
C TYR A 115 10.35 17.51 7.53
N GLY A 116 9.55 17.72 6.50
CA GLY A 116 9.84 17.12 5.22
C GLY A 116 8.68 17.18 4.27
N HIS A 117 8.72 16.29 3.30
CA HIS A 117 7.73 16.18 2.24
C HIS A 117 7.23 14.74 2.12
N VAL A 118 5.92 14.58 1.98
CA VAL A 118 5.27 13.29 1.74
C VAL A 118 4.83 13.24 0.29
N SER A 119 5.20 12.17 -0.39
CA SER A 119 4.89 11.94 -1.79
C SER A 119 4.43 10.51 -2.01
N ASN A 120 3.57 10.34 -3.02
CA ASN A 120 3.36 9.04 -3.63
C ASN A 120 4.37 8.87 -4.75
N TYR A 121 4.85 7.65 -4.96
CA TYR A 121 5.81 7.34 -6.00
C TYR A 121 5.33 6.21 -6.89
N SER A 122 5.75 6.26 -8.15
CA SER A 122 5.45 5.24 -9.15
C SER A 122 6.60 5.05 -10.13
N GLY A 123 6.61 3.96 -10.89
CA GLY A 123 7.68 3.66 -11.87
C GLY A 123 9.00 3.16 -11.27
N CYS A 124 9.16 3.24 -9.95
CA CYS A 124 10.32 2.72 -9.24
C CYS A 124 10.22 1.21 -8.98
N ALA A 125 11.37 0.54 -8.92
CA ALA A 125 11.45 -0.82 -8.41
C ALA A 125 11.46 -0.87 -6.86
N TYR A 126 11.94 0.19 -6.23
CA TYR A 126 12.13 0.34 -4.79
C TYR A 126 11.75 1.76 -4.36
N ASN A 127 11.47 1.97 -3.09
CA ASN A 127 11.16 3.29 -2.56
C ASN A 127 12.35 4.27 -2.71
N PRO A 128 12.13 5.48 -3.28
CA PRO A 128 13.21 6.43 -3.53
C PRO A 128 13.57 7.34 -2.34
N CYS A 129 12.78 7.37 -1.27
CA CYS A 129 13.01 8.22 -0.08
C CYS A 129 13.98 7.60 0.96
N TYR A 130 14.46 6.37 0.76
CA TYR A 130 15.38 5.68 1.69
C TYR A 130 16.79 5.53 1.10
N PRO A 131 17.58 6.63 1.01
CA PRO A 131 18.88 6.59 0.35
C PRO A 131 19.86 5.65 1.07
N GLY A 132 20.52 4.79 0.29
CA GLY A 132 21.49 3.83 0.80
C GLY A 132 20.89 2.48 1.23
N TYR A 133 19.59 2.30 1.10
CA TYR A 133 18.93 1.03 1.30
C TYR A 133 18.08 0.67 0.08
N ILE A 134 18.02 -0.62 -0.23
CA ILE A 134 16.93 -1.15 -1.05
C ILE A 134 15.77 -1.39 -0.08
N TYR A 135 14.77 -0.51 -0.17
CA TYR A 135 13.61 -0.48 0.71
C TYR A 135 12.39 -1.05 -0.02
N LEU A 136 11.90 -2.19 0.46
CA LEU A 136 10.76 -2.92 -0.09
C LEU A 136 9.60 -2.82 0.91
N GLU A 137 8.56 -2.05 0.58
CA GLU A 137 7.42 -1.82 1.50
C GLU A 137 6.14 -2.57 1.11
N SER A 138 6.23 -3.52 0.18
CA SER A 138 5.06 -4.30 -0.25
C SER A 138 5.43 -5.71 -0.68
N ALA A 139 4.47 -6.62 -0.60
CA ALA A 139 4.59 -7.96 -1.14
C ALA A 139 4.89 -7.95 -2.65
N LEU A 140 4.38 -6.94 -3.38
CA LEU A 140 4.66 -6.76 -4.81
C LEU A 140 6.12 -6.35 -5.06
N ALA A 141 6.64 -5.39 -4.28
CA ALA A 141 8.04 -4.98 -4.35
C ALA A 141 8.96 -6.17 -4.02
N LEU A 142 8.62 -6.96 -2.99
CA LEU A 142 9.33 -8.19 -2.64
C LEU A 142 9.34 -9.20 -3.79
N ALA A 143 8.19 -9.47 -4.40
CA ALA A 143 8.08 -10.41 -5.52
C ALA A 143 8.89 -9.95 -6.75
N LYS A 144 8.89 -8.65 -7.05
CA LYS A 144 9.71 -8.05 -8.13
C LYS A 144 11.21 -8.16 -7.80
N ALA A 145 11.60 -7.84 -6.58
CA ALA A 145 13.00 -7.90 -6.12
C ALA A 145 13.59 -9.32 -6.25
N ARG A 146 12.81 -10.36 -5.91
CA ARG A 146 13.23 -11.76 -5.99
C ARG A 146 13.51 -12.27 -7.42
N ARG A 147 13.14 -11.52 -8.46
CA ARG A 147 13.50 -11.85 -9.86
C ARG A 147 14.99 -11.62 -10.15
N PHE A 148 15.66 -10.78 -9.37
CA PHE A 148 17.08 -10.51 -9.52
C PHE A 148 17.87 -11.45 -8.61
N PRO A 149 18.81 -12.27 -9.15
CA PRO A 149 19.52 -13.28 -8.36
C PRO A 149 20.22 -12.73 -7.11
N VAL A 150 20.86 -11.55 -7.22
CA VAL A 150 21.57 -10.89 -6.11
C VAL A 150 20.61 -10.50 -4.99
N LEU A 151 19.44 -9.95 -5.33
CA LEU A 151 18.41 -9.61 -4.35
C LEU A 151 17.74 -10.84 -3.76
N ARG A 152 17.50 -11.86 -4.58
CA ARG A 152 16.93 -13.12 -4.11
C ARG A 152 17.80 -13.73 -3.02
N GLN A 153 19.11 -13.81 -3.24
CA GLN A 153 20.08 -14.30 -2.26
C GLN A 153 20.09 -13.44 -0.99
N ALA A 154 20.08 -12.11 -1.13
CA ALA A 154 20.05 -11.20 0.01
C ALA A 154 18.77 -11.36 0.85
N ILE A 155 17.61 -11.48 0.20
CA ILE A 155 16.30 -11.68 0.86
C ILE A 155 16.25 -13.07 1.53
N GLU A 156 16.68 -14.13 0.85
CA GLU A 156 16.72 -15.49 1.40
C GLU A 156 17.62 -15.59 2.64
N LEU A 157 18.71 -14.81 2.66
CA LEU A 157 19.66 -14.78 3.76
C LEU A 157 19.19 -13.93 4.96
N LEU A 158 18.64 -12.74 4.70
CA LEU A 158 18.30 -11.76 5.73
C LEU A 158 16.84 -11.84 6.19
N TYR A 159 15.93 -12.19 5.29
CA TYR A 159 14.49 -12.16 5.51
C TYR A 159 13.80 -13.46 5.07
N PRO A 160 14.27 -14.64 5.53
CA PRO A 160 13.66 -15.93 5.14
C PRO A 160 12.18 -16.02 5.54
N GLN A 161 11.78 -15.39 6.64
CA GLN A 161 10.39 -15.33 7.12
C GLN A 161 9.46 -14.54 6.19
N SER A 162 9.99 -13.57 5.45
CA SER A 162 9.22 -12.79 4.47
C SER A 162 8.94 -13.60 3.19
N ILE A 163 9.60 -14.75 3.03
CA ILE A 163 9.37 -15.68 1.95
C ILE A 163 8.28 -16.65 2.41
N PRO A 164 7.13 -16.73 1.72
CA PRO A 164 6.14 -17.76 2.02
C PRO A 164 6.84 -19.12 1.97
N PRO A 165 6.68 -20.00 2.98
CA PRO A 165 7.26 -21.33 2.92
C PRO A 165 6.83 -21.97 1.60
N GLN A 166 7.79 -22.55 0.86
CA GLN A 166 7.44 -23.47 -0.22
C GLN A 166 6.62 -24.58 0.44
N ARG A 167 5.29 -24.50 0.34
CA ARG A 167 4.41 -25.52 0.87
C ARG A 167 4.78 -26.81 0.14
N ILE A 168 5.11 -27.85 0.91
CA ILE A 168 4.94 -29.23 0.45
C ILE A 168 3.46 -29.32 0.04
N PRO A 169 3.11 -29.72 -1.19
CA PRO A 169 1.76 -29.53 -1.71
C PRO A 169 0.79 -30.46 -0.99
N LEU A 170 0.05 -29.91 -0.03
CA LEU A 170 -1.26 -30.42 0.34
C LEU A 170 -2.31 -29.59 -0.40
N PRO A 171 -3.50 -30.14 -0.67
CA PRO A 171 -4.56 -29.41 -1.37
C PRO A 171 -5.09 -28.32 -0.45
N ASP A 172 -4.46 -27.16 -0.52
CA ASP A 172 -4.91 -25.98 0.20
C ASP A 172 -6.11 -25.34 -0.53
N PRO A 173 -7.09 -24.83 0.23
CA PRO A 173 -8.17 -24.02 -0.31
C PRO A 173 -7.62 -22.79 -1.05
N PRO A 174 -8.43 -22.14 -1.92
CA PRO A 174 -7.99 -21.01 -2.73
C PRO A 174 -7.24 -19.99 -1.87
N PRO A 175 -6.19 -19.35 -2.40
CA PRO A 175 -5.42 -18.38 -1.65
C PRO A 175 -6.37 -17.28 -1.20
N GLU A 176 -6.74 -17.32 0.08
CA GLU A 176 -7.00 -16.11 0.82
C GLU A 176 -5.80 -15.21 0.51
N LEU A 177 -6.10 -13.98 0.10
CA LEU A 177 -5.14 -12.89 -0.01
C LEU A 177 -4.08 -13.03 1.11
N PRO A 178 -2.80 -12.64 0.89
CA PRO A 178 -1.87 -12.56 1.99
C PRO A 178 -2.60 -11.87 3.14
N ALA A 179 -2.69 -12.53 4.30
CA ALA A 179 -3.49 -12.04 5.41
C ALA A 179 -3.22 -10.54 5.66
N ALA A 180 -2.04 -10.02 5.33
CA ALA A 180 -1.73 -8.59 5.27
C ALA A 180 -2.78 -7.67 4.58
N LEU A 181 -3.41 -8.08 3.47
CA LEU A 181 -4.43 -7.27 2.77
C LEU A 181 -5.82 -7.34 3.41
N LEU A 182 -6.13 -8.40 4.18
CA LEU A 182 -7.41 -8.60 4.87
C LEU A 182 -7.35 -8.36 6.40
N SER A 183 -6.17 -8.47 7.00
CA SER A 183 -5.90 -8.33 8.46
C SER A 183 -5.72 -6.88 8.88
N GLY A 184 -5.50 -5.97 7.93
CA GLY A 184 -5.21 -4.57 8.25
C GLY A 184 -3.85 -4.33 8.88
N GLN A 185 -2.96 -5.30 8.91
CA GLN A 185 -1.57 -5.03 9.27
C GLN A 185 -0.82 -4.48 8.07
N ALA A 186 -0.22 -3.31 8.25
CA ALA A 186 0.74 -2.76 7.31
C ALA A 186 1.83 -3.82 7.01
N TYR A 187 2.26 -3.89 5.75
CA TYR A 187 3.35 -4.78 5.38
C TYR A 187 4.62 -4.36 6.12
N THR A 188 5.22 -5.25 6.91
CA THR A 188 6.51 -5.00 7.57
C THR A 188 7.59 -4.83 6.51
N PRO A 189 8.19 -3.64 6.39
CA PRO A 189 9.10 -3.39 5.30
C PRO A 189 10.41 -4.20 5.41
N VAL A 190 10.95 -4.58 4.24
CA VAL A 190 12.28 -5.18 4.12
C VAL A 190 13.27 -4.09 3.75
N LEU A 191 14.30 -3.94 4.57
CA LEU A 191 15.36 -2.96 4.38
C LEU A 191 16.64 -3.72 4.04
N ILE A 192 17.35 -3.44 2.94
CA ILE A 192 18.62 -4.12 2.61
C ILE A 192 19.72 -3.07 2.42
N PRO A 193 20.78 -3.06 3.26
CA PRO A 193 21.82 -2.04 3.18
C PRO A 193 22.71 -2.23 1.95
N VAL A 194 22.97 -1.14 1.23
CA VAL A 194 23.98 -1.10 0.16
C VAL A 194 25.35 -0.69 0.72
N GLN A 195 26.34 -0.48 -0.17
CA GLN A 195 27.70 -0.13 0.24
C GLN A 195 27.72 1.14 1.11
N GLY A 196 28.42 1.06 2.26
CA GLY A 196 28.53 2.18 3.21
C GLY A 196 27.34 2.31 4.17
N LYS A 197 26.37 1.39 4.14
CA LYS A 197 25.25 1.33 5.09
C LYS A 197 25.23 0.03 5.89
N THR A 198 24.64 0.12 7.08
CA THR A 198 24.41 -0.95 8.07
C THR A 198 23.02 -0.75 8.68
N TYR A 199 22.47 -1.78 9.34
CA TYR A 199 21.18 -1.64 10.04
C TYR A 199 21.31 -0.83 11.32
N THR A 200 22.40 -1.03 12.05
CA THR A 200 22.73 -0.29 13.27
C THR A 200 24.05 0.48 13.11
N PRO A 201 24.29 1.52 13.92
CA PRO A 201 25.51 2.32 13.87
C PRO A 201 26.79 1.52 14.09
N VAL A 202 27.93 2.11 13.72
CA VAL A 202 29.22 1.41 13.74
C VAL A 202 29.68 1.22 15.19
N LYS A 203 29.88 -0.04 15.60
CA LYS A 203 30.40 -0.38 16.93
C LYS A 203 31.84 0.08 17.07
N ARG A 204 32.20 0.59 18.24
CA ARG A 204 33.53 1.03 18.63
C ARG A 204 34.14 0.02 19.61
N ALA A 205 35.40 -0.34 19.41
CA ALA A 205 36.18 -1.09 20.37
C ALA A 205 37.37 -0.27 20.86
N GLN A 206 37.69 -0.41 22.15
CA GLN A 206 38.94 0.10 22.69
C GLN A 206 40.05 -0.93 22.49
N VAL A 207 41.10 -0.53 21.78
CA VAL A 207 42.34 -1.30 21.71
C VAL A 207 43.07 -1.13 23.03
N MET A 208 43.11 -2.20 23.82
CA MET A 208 43.79 -2.22 25.12
C MET A 208 45.23 -2.74 24.95
N ARG A 209 46.20 -2.05 25.54
CA ARG A 209 47.57 -2.52 25.70
C ARG A 209 47.74 -3.06 27.11
N THR A 210 48.26 -4.27 27.19
CA THR A 210 48.67 -4.86 28.47
C THR A 210 50.02 -4.27 28.88
N VAL A 211 50.08 -3.67 30.05
CA VAL A 211 51.28 -3.08 30.66
C VAL A 211 51.57 -3.84 31.95
N PRO A 212 52.81 -4.32 32.17
CA PRO A 212 53.20 -4.93 33.44
C PRO A 212 53.15 -3.86 34.55
N VAL A 213 52.56 -4.23 35.69
CA VAL A 213 52.61 -3.41 36.90
C VAL A 213 53.83 -3.84 37.69
N GLU A 214 54.78 -2.94 37.90
CA GLU A 214 55.85 -3.15 38.87
C GLU A 214 55.26 -3.05 40.27
N GLN A 215 55.08 -4.19 40.94
CA GLN A 215 54.91 -4.19 42.39
C GLN A 215 56.28 -3.96 43.01
N ALA A 216 56.43 -2.85 43.74
CA ALA A 216 57.60 -2.64 44.59
C ALA A 216 57.68 -3.79 45.60
N ALA A 217 58.76 -4.56 45.55
CA ALA A 217 59.00 -5.66 46.47
C ALA A 217 59.14 -5.11 47.88
N ASP A 218 58.20 -5.45 48.77
CA ASP A 218 58.38 -5.22 50.19
C ASP A 218 59.39 -6.25 50.71
N SER A 219 60.39 -5.79 51.44
CA SER A 219 61.54 -6.59 51.84
C SER A 219 61.15 -7.60 52.93
N GLY A 220 60.81 -8.83 52.54
CA GLY A 220 60.79 -9.95 53.47
C GLY A 220 59.66 -10.97 53.27
N SER A 221 59.61 -11.67 52.14
CA SER A 221 59.18 -13.08 52.10
C SER A 221 59.48 -13.69 50.73
N GLU A 222 60.03 -14.91 50.72
CA GLU A 222 60.11 -15.75 49.52
C GLU A 222 58.69 -16.16 49.13
N SER A 223 58.08 -15.39 48.24
CA SER A 223 56.84 -15.70 47.57
C SER A 223 57.01 -15.27 46.11
N THR A 224 56.89 -16.23 45.20
CA THR A 224 56.94 -16.00 43.75
C THR A 224 56.01 -14.86 43.36
N ALA A 225 56.57 -13.70 43.02
CA ALA A 225 55.82 -12.56 42.53
C ALA A 225 55.10 -12.95 41.23
N ALA A 226 53.79 -13.12 41.30
CA ALA A 226 52.96 -13.24 40.11
C ALA A 226 52.99 -11.87 39.40
N ALA A 227 53.55 -11.83 38.19
CA ALA A 227 53.58 -10.62 37.37
C ALA A 227 52.14 -10.15 37.09
N GLY A 228 51.70 -9.12 37.83
CA GLY A 228 50.42 -8.47 37.59
C GLY A 228 50.49 -7.65 36.31
N THR A 229 49.56 -7.88 35.39
CA THR A 229 49.43 -7.05 34.18
C THR A 229 48.15 -6.22 34.24
N THR A 230 48.24 -4.93 33.93
CA THR A 230 47.09 -4.02 33.82
C THR A 230 46.82 -3.69 32.36
N ARG A 231 45.55 -3.59 31.96
CA ARG A 231 45.14 -3.21 30.60
C ARG A 231 44.89 -1.70 30.55
N VAL A 232 45.54 -1.02 29.62
CA VAL A 232 45.44 0.44 29.42
C VAL A 232 44.88 0.72 28.01
N PRO A 233 43.86 1.57 27.85
CA PRO A 233 43.32 1.91 26.53
C PRO A 233 44.34 2.72 25.71
N VAL A 234 44.55 2.34 24.45
CA VAL A 234 45.50 2.98 23.52
C VAL A 234 44.80 3.83 22.47
N ARG A 235 43.72 3.30 21.88
CA ARG A 235 42.91 4.00 20.86
C ARG A 235 41.56 3.33 20.72
N THR A 236 40.58 4.10 20.26
CA THR A 236 39.27 3.57 19.85
C THR A 236 39.30 3.28 18.35
N VAL A 237 38.81 2.11 17.94
CA VAL A 237 38.68 1.71 16.54
C VAL A 237 37.23 1.36 16.23
N GLU A 238 36.78 1.68 15.03
CA GLU A 238 35.51 1.18 14.51
C GLU A 238 35.66 -0.30 14.16
N VAL A 239 34.77 -1.13 14.70
CA VAL A 239 34.71 -2.56 14.42
C VAL A 239 33.56 -2.78 13.46
N ALA A 240 33.88 -3.20 12.24
CA ALA A 240 32.87 -3.65 11.31
C ALA A 240 32.05 -4.77 11.97
N GLN A 241 30.73 -4.61 12.02
CA GLN A 241 29.85 -5.64 12.55
C GLN A 241 30.06 -6.93 11.76
N ALA A 242 30.61 -7.94 12.44
CA ALA A 242 30.74 -9.28 11.90
C ALA A 242 29.42 -10.05 12.12
N VAL A 243 28.33 -9.58 11.50
CA VAL A 243 27.25 -10.52 11.18
C VAL A 243 27.62 -11.13 9.85
N SER A 244 28.01 -12.40 9.87
CA SER A 244 28.52 -13.14 8.70
C SER A 244 27.60 -13.03 7.48
N ALA A 245 26.29 -12.93 7.71
CA ALA A 245 25.28 -12.79 6.67
C ALA A 245 25.35 -11.44 5.92
N ILE A 246 25.39 -10.30 6.62
CA ILE A 246 25.46 -8.97 5.98
C ILE A 246 26.83 -8.75 5.33
N ALA A 247 27.89 -9.25 5.95
CA ALA A 247 29.24 -9.19 5.41
C ALA A 247 29.39 -10.01 4.11
N ALA A 248 28.55 -11.06 3.92
CA ALA A 248 28.54 -11.89 2.73
C ALA A 248 27.78 -11.27 1.53
N LEU A 249 27.08 -10.14 1.72
CA LEU A 249 26.32 -9.48 0.64
C LEU A 249 27.25 -8.76 -0.34
N ASP A 250 26.98 -8.91 -1.64
CA ASP A 250 27.57 -8.06 -2.67
C ASP A 250 26.92 -6.67 -2.67
N LYS A 251 27.37 -5.84 -1.72
CA LYS A 251 26.86 -4.48 -1.50
C LYS A 251 27.09 -3.54 -2.69
N VAL A 252 28.05 -3.84 -3.57
CA VAL A 252 28.31 -3.05 -4.79
C VAL A 252 27.26 -3.38 -5.84
N ALA A 253 26.97 -4.66 -6.07
CA ALA A 253 25.92 -5.09 -6.98
C ALA A 253 24.53 -4.59 -6.51
N LEU A 254 24.27 -4.64 -5.20
CA LEU A 254 23.05 -4.06 -4.62
C LEU A 254 22.97 -2.54 -4.87
N GLY A 255 24.08 -1.81 -4.69
CA GLY A 255 24.13 -0.37 -5.00
C GLY A 255 23.78 -0.06 -6.45
N ARG A 256 24.29 -0.84 -7.41
CA ARG A 256 23.95 -0.68 -8.84
C ARG A 256 22.48 -0.97 -9.12
N LEU A 257 21.89 -1.98 -8.46
CA LEU A 257 20.46 -2.28 -8.59
C LEU A 257 19.60 -1.15 -8.03
N LEU A 258 19.98 -0.55 -6.90
CA LEU A 258 19.32 0.63 -6.35
C LEU A 258 19.30 1.78 -7.36
N ASP A 259 20.46 2.13 -7.93
CA ASP A 259 20.58 3.23 -8.91
C ASP A 259 19.70 3.01 -10.15
N ILE A 260 19.63 1.76 -10.64
CA ILE A 260 18.78 1.40 -11.78
C ILE A 260 17.29 1.46 -11.38
N GLY A 261 16.97 0.95 -10.19
CA GLY A 261 15.61 0.82 -9.69
C GLY A 261 14.90 2.14 -9.45
N ILE A 262 15.63 3.24 -9.24
CA ILE A 262 15.06 4.57 -8.98
C ILE A 262 15.09 5.52 -10.18
N ARG A 263 15.70 5.14 -11.31
CA ARG A 263 15.93 6.05 -12.45
C ARG A 263 14.65 6.60 -13.08
N ASN A 264 13.58 5.81 -13.13
CA ASN A 264 12.31 6.18 -13.77
C ASN A 264 11.22 6.55 -12.76
N CYS A 265 11.62 6.94 -11.56
CA CYS A 265 10.69 7.32 -10.50
C CYS A 265 9.92 8.59 -10.86
N GLN A 266 8.60 8.52 -10.71
CA GLN A 266 7.72 9.67 -10.69
C GLN A 266 7.20 9.84 -9.27
N THR A 267 7.13 11.08 -8.79
CA THR A 267 6.61 11.39 -7.46
C THR A 267 5.55 12.48 -7.55
N GLU A 268 4.46 12.32 -6.81
CA GLU A 268 3.38 13.30 -6.67
C GLU A 268 3.20 13.64 -5.18
N SER A 269 3.01 14.91 -4.85
CA SER A 269 2.81 15.33 -3.46
C SER A 269 1.56 14.72 -2.87
N LEU A 270 1.69 14.13 -1.69
CA LEU A 270 0.55 13.65 -0.92
C LEU A 270 0.05 14.79 -0.04
N VAL A 271 -1.02 15.44 -0.49
CA VAL A 271 -1.55 16.66 0.12
C VAL A 271 -2.55 16.35 1.23
N ASN A 272 -2.57 17.18 2.27
CA ASN A 272 -3.53 17.08 3.38
C ASN A 272 -3.69 15.67 4.00
N ALA A 273 -2.61 14.89 4.07
CA ALA A 273 -2.60 13.59 4.72
C ALA A 273 -2.30 13.69 6.22
N ALA A 274 -2.87 12.77 6.98
CA ALA A 274 -2.64 12.61 8.41
C ALA A 274 -1.46 11.67 8.65
N LEU A 275 -0.59 12.05 9.58
CA LEU A 275 0.64 11.32 9.93
C LEU A 275 0.67 11.02 11.42
N ARG A 276 1.18 9.85 11.81
CA ARG A 276 1.53 9.53 13.21
C ARG A 276 3.02 9.22 13.30
N PHE A 277 3.66 9.74 14.35
CA PHE A 277 5.07 9.54 14.66
C PHE A 277 5.19 8.63 15.88
N LEU A 278 5.99 7.58 15.73
CA LEU A 278 6.28 6.60 16.75
C LEU A 278 7.78 6.60 17.02
N GLU A 279 8.15 6.51 18.29
CA GLU A 279 9.47 6.07 18.72
C GLU A 279 9.50 4.52 18.68
N TYR A 280 10.65 3.93 18.37
CA TYR A 280 10.83 2.49 18.16
C TYR A 280 12.05 1.95 18.90
N ASP A 281 11.83 1.10 19.90
CA ASP A 281 12.91 0.36 20.57
C ASP A 281 13.36 -0.82 19.70
N ARG A 282 14.68 -0.95 19.45
CA ARG A 282 15.21 -2.12 18.75
C ARG A 282 15.05 -3.38 19.57
N THR A 283 14.71 -4.47 18.89
CA THR A 283 14.74 -5.82 19.46
C THR A 283 16.16 -6.24 19.79
N LEU A 284 16.31 -7.21 20.69
CA LEU A 284 17.62 -7.81 21.02
C LEU A 284 18.37 -8.34 19.78
N ALA A 285 17.64 -8.81 18.76
CA ALA A 285 18.22 -9.27 17.51
C ALA A 285 18.79 -8.12 16.67
N GLU A 286 18.08 -7.00 16.59
CA GLU A 286 18.50 -5.78 15.90
C GLU A 286 19.71 -5.13 16.59
N LEU A 287 19.70 -5.01 17.93
CA LEU A 287 20.86 -4.59 18.73
C LEU A 287 22.08 -5.52 18.55
N GLY A 288 21.82 -6.80 18.29
CA GLY A 288 22.82 -7.78 17.87
C GLY A 288 23.51 -7.48 16.54
N GLY A 289 23.00 -6.51 15.75
CA GLY A 289 23.41 -6.23 14.37
C GLY A 289 22.56 -6.97 13.33
N GLY A 290 21.46 -7.58 13.76
CA GLY A 290 20.49 -8.25 12.89
C GLY A 290 19.71 -7.27 12.01
N GLN A 291 18.94 -7.83 11.09
CA GLN A 291 18.05 -7.06 10.22
C GLN A 291 16.87 -6.46 11.00
N TYR A 292 16.31 -5.37 10.45
CA TYR A 292 15.07 -4.79 10.96
C TYR A 292 13.91 -5.80 10.93
N THR A 293 13.18 -5.94 12.04
CA THR A 293 12.05 -6.87 12.21
C THR A 293 10.71 -6.18 12.32
N GLY A 294 10.67 -4.93 12.80
CA GLY A 294 9.45 -4.18 13.07
C GLY A 294 8.65 -4.67 14.27
N GLU A 295 9.22 -5.60 15.07
CA GLU A 295 8.59 -6.21 16.25
C GLU A 295 8.96 -5.52 17.57
N GLY A 296 9.84 -4.52 17.52
CA GLY A 296 10.21 -3.70 18.66
C GLY A 296 9.04 -2.94 19.29
N ASN A 297 9.24 -2.51 20.53
CA ASN A 297 8.24 -1.71 21.25
C ASN A 297 8.09 -0.34 20.58
N ARG A 298 6.93 0.28 20.79
CA ARG A 298 6.57 1.54 20.12
C ARG A 298 5.92 2.50 21.12
N GLU A 299 6.41 3.73 21.17
CA GLU A 299 5.78 4.84 21.90
C GLU A 299 5.17 5.84 20.89
N GLU A 300 3.90 6.23 21.05
CA GLU A 300 3.31 7.29 20.23
C GLU A 300 3.80 8.67 20.69
N LEU A 301 4.54 9.36 19.81
CA LEU A 301 5.05 10.71 20.08
C LEU A 301 4.05 11.81 19.74
N GLY A 302 3.18 11.57 18.74
CA GLY A 302 2.16 12.53 18.31
C GLY A 302 1.80 12.41 16.82
N GLN A 303 1.01 13.36 16.34
CA GLN A 303 0.42 13.32 15.00
C GLN A 303 0.56 14.63 14.27
N ALA A 304 0.94 14.60 12.99
CA ALA A 304 1.05 15.79 12.14
C ALA A 304 0.15 15.68 10.92
N SER A 305 0.19 16.72 10.09
CA SER A 305 -0.58 16.77 8.87
C SER A 305 0.24 17.48 7.78
N THR A 306 0.09 17.06 6.53
CA THR A 306 0.81 17.68 5.40
C THR A 306 0.03 18.86 4.84
N ASP A 307 0.68 19.93 4.41
CA ASP A 307 0.03 21.05 3.73
C ASP A 307 -0.45 20.69 2.30
N ARG A 308 -0.91 21.70 1.54
CA ARG A 308 -1.33 21.54 0.13
C ARG A 308 -0.22 21.13 -0.83
N ASN A 309 1.04 21.19 -0.42
CA ASN A 309 2.20 20.81 -1.20
C ASN A 309 2.81 19.49 -0.72
N GLY A 310 2.23 18.84 0.30
CA GLY A 310 2.75 17.62 0.91
C GLY A 310 3.83 17.86 1.98
N ASN A 311 4.08 19.11 2.38
CA ASN A 311 5.07 19.42 3.41
C ASN A 311 4.49 19.25 4.81
N TYR A 312 5.29 18.79 5.76
CA TYR A 312 4.88 18.69 7.17
C TYR A 312 5.96 19.22 8.11
N ILE A 313 5.53 19.58 9.31
CA ILE A 313 6.38 19.88 10.47
C ILE A 313 5.80 19.12 11.66
N PHE A 314 6.64 18.43 12.40
CA PHE A 314 6.33 17.71 13.62
C PHE A 314 7.37 18.07 14.69
N ARG A 315 6.92 18.27 15.93
CA ARG A 315 7.79 18.55 17.05
C ARG A 315 7.39 17.70 18.24
N PHE A 316 8.38 17.23 18.98
CA PHE A 316 8.17 16.56 20.26
C PHE A 316 9.34 16.86 21.19
N SER A 317 9.15 16.59 22.47
CA SER A 317 10.16 16.82 23.51
C SER A 317 10.35 15.53 24.29
N ARG A 318 11.60 15.19 24.64
CA ARG A 318 11.89 14.10 25.59
C ARG A 318 12.58 14.66 26.82
N SER A 319 12.21 14.18 28.00
CA SER A 319 12.93 14.55 29.23
C SER A 319 14.35 13.96 29.21
N LEU A 320 15.27 14.57 29.97
CA LEU A 320 16.61 13.99 30.16
C LEU A 320 16.55 12.56 30.71
N ALA A 321 15.56 12.25 31.55
CA ALA A 321 15.36 10.91 32.07
C ALA A 321 14.99 9.91 30.96
N GLN A 322 14.12 10.30 30.01
CA GLN A 322 13.78 9.47 28.85
C GLN A 322 14.97 9.27 27.92
N LEU A 323 15.79 10.30 27.68
CA LEU A 323 17.02 10.14 26.88
C LEU A 323 18.04 9.20 27.55
N ILE A 324 18.12 9.22 28.88
CA ILE A 324 18.96 8.28 29.65
C ILE A 324 18.36 6.87 29.61
N ASP A 325 17.04 6.74 29.72
CA ASP A 325 16.35 5.45 29.64
C ASP A 325 16.57 4.78 28.27
N GLU A 326 16.45 5.56 27.18
CA GLU A 326 16.80 5.14 25.82
C GLU A 326 18.20 4.53 25.76
N THR A 327 19.16 5.18 26.43
CA THR A 327 20.55 4.71 26.47
C THR A 327 20.70 3.36 27.19
N ASN A 328 19.80 3.03 28.12
CA ASN A 328 19.84 1.78 28.87
C ASN A 328 19.10 0.63 28.18
N THR A 329 18.07 0.94 27.40
CA THR A 329 17.18 -0.04 26.75
C THR A 329 17.57 -0.32 25.31
N ASP A 330 18.05 0.70 24.59
CA ASP A 330 18.22 0.68 23.15
C ASP A 330 19.68 0.91 22.72
N VAL A 331 20.66 0.37 23.47
CA VAL A 331 22.08 0.50 23.12
C VAL A 331 22.76 -0.85 23.09
N ALA A 332 23.33 -1.21 21.94
CA ALA A 332 24.11 -2.43 21.83
C ALA A 332 25.53 -2.24 22.38
N LEU A 333 26.14 -3.36 22.80
CA LEU A 333 27.53 -3.36 23.25
C LEU A 333 28.47 -2.75 22.20
N GLY A 334 29.18 -1.69 22.59
CA GLY A 334 30.14 -0.97 21.75
C GLY A 334 29.54 0.16 20.91
N GLU A 335 28.24 0.43 20.97
CA GLU A 335 27.63 1.60 20.33
C GLU A 335 27.93 2.90 21.09
N ASN A 336 27.67 4.04 20.45
CA ASN A 336 27.91 5.34 21.06
C ASN A 336 26.66 5.80 21.80
N GLU A 337 26.64 5.62 23.11
CA GLU A 337 25.54 6.02 24.01
C GLU A 337 24.96 7.41 23.73
N VAL A 338 25.81 8.40 23.40
CA VAL A 338 25.33 9.78 23.10
C VAL A 338 24.57 9.86 21.78
N LEU A 339 24.94 9.05 20.79
CA LEU A 339 24.25 8.96 19.51
C LEU A 339 22.94 8.17 19.69
N GLU A 340 23.02 7.02 20.36
CA GLU A 340 21.88 6.12 20.58
C GLU A 340 20.84 6.68 21.57
N ALA A 341 21.19 7.70 22.36
CA ALA A 341 20.19 8.46 23.13
C ALA A 341 19.21 9.24 22.22
N MET A 342 19.49 9.37 20.92
CA MET A 342 18.59 10.01 19.97
C MET A 342 17.51 9.01 19.52
N PRO A 343 16.23 9.42 19.45
CA PRO A 343 15.12 8.52 19.19
C PRO A 343 15.16 7.95 17.78
N ASP A 344 14.72 6.70 17.67
CA ASP A 344 14.47 6.01 16.41
C ASP A 344 13.02 6.25 15.98
N LEU A 345 12.80 6.78 14.77
CA LEU A 345 11.45 7.21 14.35
C LEU A 345 10.84 6.32 13.28
N ILE A 346 9.65 5.80 13.56
CA ILE A 346 8.74 5.21 12.57
C ILE A 346 7.62 6.22 12.27
N ILE A 347 7.27 6.38 11.00
CA ILE A 347 6.21 7.28 10.58
C ILE A 347 5.12 6.48 9.88
N GLN A 348 3.89 6.65 10.37
CA GLN A 348 2.69 6.05 9.83
C GLN A 348 1.91 7.11 9.05
N VAL A 349 1.38 6.72 7.89
CA VAL A 349 0.36 7.51 7.17
C VAL A 349 -0.98 6.89 7.53
N LEU A 350 -1.90 7.71 8.04
CA LEU A 350 -3.21 7.24 8.51
C LEU A 350 -4.20 7.13 7.35
N GLY A 351 -5.11 6.16 7.45
CA GLY A 351 -6.11 5.88 6.43
C GLY A 351 -7.26 5.03 6.97
N ALA A 352 -8.31 5.66 7.50
CA ALA A 352 -9.48 5.01 8.10
C ALA A 352 -10.29 4.12 7.14
N THR A 353 -10.11 4.27 5.83
CA THR A 353 -10.75 3.43 4.82
C THR A 353 -10.07 2.08 4.62
N LEU A 354 -8.87 1.90 5.18
CA LEU A 354 -8.09 0.68 5.04
C LEU A 354 -8.05 -0.07 6.38
N PRO A 355 -8.09 -1.42 6.36
CA PRO A 355 -8.12 -2.18 7.58
C PRO A 355 -6.88 -1.85 8.45
N GLY A 356 -7.07 -1.75 9.77
CA GLY A 356 -6.04 -1.33 10.73
C GLY A 356 -5.74 0.18 10.79
N GLY A 357 -6.35 1.00 9.93
CA GLY A 357 -6.25 2.47 9.98
C GLY A 357 -4.86 3.04 9.62
N THR A 358 -3.91 2.18 9.26
CA THR A 358 -2.53 2.53 8.91
C THR A 358 -2.15 1.87 7.59
N PRO A 359 -2.52 2.47 6.44
CA PRO A 359 -2.20 1.94 5.11
C PRO A 359 -0.71 1.78 4.82
N TYR A 360 0.13 2.57 5.47
CA TYR A 360 1.56 2.61 5.22
C TYR A 360 2.32 3.00 6.48
N GLU A 361 3.45 2.33 6.69
CA GLU A 361 4.41 2.56 7.77
C GLU A 361 5.82 2.57 7.16
N THR A 362 6.67 3.49 7.60
CA THR A 362 8.09 3.49 7.22
C THR A 362 8.87 2.45 8.02
N ALA A 363 10.01 1.99 7.48
CA ALA A 363 11.09 1.52 8.36
C ALA A 363 11.50 2.63 9.36
N PRO A 364 12.25 2.29 10.42
CA PRO A 364 12.77 3.29 11.35
C PRO A 364 13.85 4.15 10.69
N TYR A 365 13.78 5.45 11.00
CA TYR A 365 14.89 6.38 10.86
C TYR A 365 15.71 6.33 12.13
N TRP A 366 16.91 5.77 12.05
CA TRP A 366 17.78 5.57 13.20
C TRP A 366 18.40 6.88 13.70
N ASN A 367 18.46 7.05 15.02
CA ASN A 367 19.20 8.08 15.75
C ASN A 367 18.89 9.49 15.26
N VAL A 368 17.60 9.87 15.28
CA VAL A 368 17.14 11.12 14.67
C VAL A 368 17.64 12.32 15.48
N PRO A 369 18.45 13.21 14.88
CA PRO A 369 18.96 14.37 15.59
C PRO A 369 17.85 15.41 15.85
N LEU A 370 18.13 16.36 16.74
CA LEU A 370 17.21 17.44 17.15
C LEU A 370 16.52 18.17 15.99
N VAL A 371 17.15 18.26 14.82
CA VAL A 371 16.50 18.79 13.60
C VAL A 371 16.81 17.87 12.44
N LYS A 372 15.76 17.34 11.81
CA LYS A 372 15.94 16.44 10.68
C LYS A 372 14.87 16.64 9.62
N ARG A 373 15.34 16.72 8.37
CA ARG A 373 14.47 16.56 7.22
C ARG A 373 14.28 15.08 6.91
N LEU A 374 13.03 14.60 6.95
CA LEU A 374 12.64 13.24 6.58
C LEU A 374 11.57 13.29 5.48
N ASN A 375 11.94 12.94 4.25
CA ASN A 375 10.96 12.81 3.17
C ASN A 375 10.36 11.40 3.21
N ILE A 376 9.05 11.30 2.99
CA ILE A 376 8.31 10.04 3.00
C ILE A 376 7.80 9.80 1.59
N CYS A 377 8.09 8.62 1.06
CA CYS A 377 7.57 8.18 -0.23
C CYS A 377 6.69 6.97 0.03
N ILE A 378 5.50 6.94 -0.55
CA ILE A 378 4.54 5.85 -0.44
C ILE A 378 4.27 5.31 -1.84
N PRO A 379 4.19 3.99 -2.08
CA PRO A 379 3.82 3.53 -3.41
C PRO A 379 2.42 4.04 -3.75
N SER A 380 2.28 4.66 -4.90
CA SER A 380 0.99 5.11 -5.46
C SER A 380 -0.05 3.98 -5.55
N SER A 381 0.40 2.72 -5.59
CA SER A 381 -0.48 1.55 -5.52
C SER A 381 -1.32 1.48 -4.24
N TYR A 382 -0.84 2.06 -3.13
CA TYR A 382 -1.58 2.17 -1.86
C TYR A 382 -2.44 3.42 -1.82
N TRP A 383 -2.06 4.45 -2.56
CA TRP A 383 -2.63 5.78 -2.44
C TRP A 383 -2.58 6.53 -3.76
N HIS A 384 -3.72 6.62 -4.43
CA HIS A 384 -3.91 7.55 -5.53
C HIS A 384 -4.98 8.53 -5.12
N THR A 385 -4.61 9.80 -4.95
CA THR A 385 -5.59 10.87 -4.83
C THR A 385 -6.15 11.09 -6.24
N PRO A 386 -7.44 10.87 -6.48
CA PRO A 386 -8.03 11.15 -7.79
C PRO A 386 -7.74 12.61 -8.16
N THR A 387 -6.93 12.82 -9.21
CA THR A 387 -6.59 14.18 -9.66
C THR A 387 -7.74 14.73 -10.49
N GLY A 388 -8.69 15.33 -9.78
CA GLY A 388 -9.80 16.06 -10.38
C GLY A 388 -10.96 15.20 -10.89
N CYS A 389 -11.87 15.86 -11.58
CA CYS A 389 -13.11 15.29 -12.11
C CYS A 389 -12.92 14.98 -13.59
N HIS A 390 -13.21 13.74 -14.00
CA HIS A 390 -13.06 13.33 -15.39
C HIS A 390 -14.43 13.11 -16.01
N GLY A 391 -14.90 14.02 -16.85
CA GLY A 391 -16.07 13.83 -17.74
C GLY A 391 -17.45 13.65 -17.10
N LYS A 392 -17.55 13.03 -15.92
CA LYS A 392 -18.77 12.77 -15.14
C LYS A 392 -18.50 12.82 -13.63
N PRO A 393 -19.53 12.98 -12.77
CA PRO A 393 -19.38 13.03 -11.32
C PRO A 393 -18.64 11.83 -10.72
N ILE A 394 -19.10 10.59 -10.96
CA ILE A 394 -18.42 9.35 -10.54
C ILE A 394 -17.17 9.20 -11.40
N SER A 395 -16.03 9.66 -10.89
CA SER A 395 -14.83 9.83 -11.67
C SER A 395 -13.94 8.59 -11.68
N HIS A 396 -13.91 7.83 -10.57
CA HIS A 396 -13.01 6.68 -10.40
C HIS A 396 -13.65 5.52 -9.65
N ILE A 397 -13.22 4.30 -10.00
CA ILE A 397 -13.35 3.08 -9.19
C ILE A 397 -11.94 2.55 -8.95
N GLY A 398 -11.48 2.57 -7.70
CA GLY A 398 -10.07 2.50 -7.38
C GLY A 398 -9.31 3.61 -8.10
N PHE A 399 -8.30 3.26 -8.88
CA PHE A 399 -7.50 4.18 -9.68
C PHE A 399 -7.96 4.26 -11.14
N ILE A 400 -8.90 3.41 -11.55
CA ILE A 400 -9.40 3.42 -12.94
C ILE A 400 -10.31 4.64 -13.12
N PRO A 401 -9.96 5.59 -14.03
CA PRO A 401 -10.74 6.80 -14.26
C PRO A 401 -11.95 6.52 -15.18
N VAL A 402 -13.00 5.90 -14.62
CA VAL A 402 -14.26 5.52 -15.32
C VAL A 402 -15.02 6.69 -15.97
N GLY A 403 -14.54 7.91 -15.78
CA GLY A 403 -15.00 9.13 -16.44
C GLY A 403 -14.23 9.54 -17.71
N LYS A 404 -13.21 8.79 -18.14
CA LYS A 404 -12.46 9.00 -19.38
C LYS A 404 -12.85 7.98 -20.46
N PRO A 405 -13.94 8.20 -21.22
CA PRO A 405 -14.48 7.19 -22.14
C PRO A 405 -13.56 6.85 -23.32
N SER A 406 -12.55 7.67 -23.63
CA SER A 406 -11.58 7.40 -24.69
C SER A 406 -10.56 6.32 -24.34
N THR A 407 -10.31 6.07 -23.05
CA THR A 407 -9.32 5.10 -22.56
C THR A 407 -9.90 4.07 -21.61
N VAL A 408 -11.06 4.35 -21.02
CA VAL A 408 -11.78 3.45 -20.11
C VAL A 408 -13.20 3.24 -20.60
N THR A 409 -13.55 1.99 -20.89
CA THR A 409 -14.90 1.63 -21.34
C THR A 409 -15.52 0.61 -20.40
N LEU A 410 -16.79 0.84 -20.05
CA LEU A 410 -17.66 -0.14 -19.40
C LEU A 410 -18.67 -0.64 -20.43
N ASP A 411 -18.73 -1.95 -20.63
CA ASP A 411 -19.72 -2.53 -21.53
C ASP A 411 -21.15 -2.51 -20.92
N SER A 412 -22.12 -3.06 -21.65
CA SER A 412 -23.50 -3.13 -21.19
C SER A 412 -23.68 -3.95 -19.91
N ASP A 413 -22.77 -4.84 -19.55
CA ASP A 413 -22.88 -5.63 -18.32
C ASP A 413 -22.05 -5.04 -17.18
N GLY A 414 -21.20 -4.05 -17.46
CA GLY A 414 -20.36 -3.35 -16.50
C GLY A 414 -18.95 -3.94 -16.37
N ARG A 415 -18.50 -4.73 -17.36
CA ARG A 415 -17.12 -5.22 -17.45
C ARG A 415 -16.22 -4.07 -17.89
N VAL A 416 -15.01 -4.00 -17.33
CA VAL A 416 -14.10 -2.88 -17.55
C VAL A 416 -12.95 -3.22 -18.49
N THR A 417 -12.73 -2.36 -19.46
CA THR A 417 -11.49 -2.30 -20.24
C THR A 417 -10.83 -0.96 -19.95
N CYS A 418 -9.58 -0.99 -19.51
CA CYS A 418 -8.79 0.17 -19.18
C CYS A 418 -7.46 0.12 -19.95
N THR A 419 -7.24 1.13 -20.77
CA THR A 419 -6.02 1.37 -21.55
C THR A 419 -5.37 2.71 -21.19
N ASP A 420 -5.81 3.32 -20.08
CA ASP A 420 -5.31 4.62 -19.65
C ASP A 420 -3.91 4.46 -19.06
N THR A 421 -2.90 4.95 -19.79
CA THR A 421 -1.50 4.93 -19.36
C THR A 421 -1.03 6.29 -18.82
N SER A 422 -1.94 7.21 -18.48
CA SER A 422 -1.59 8.54 -17.96
C SER A 422 -0.83 8.48 -16.64
N LYS A 423 -0.99 7.39 -15.88
CA LYS A 423 -0.15 7.04 -14.73
C LYS A 423 0.12 5.54 -14.75
N ILE A 424 1.33 5.16 -14.34
CA ILE A 424 1.81 3.78 -14.43
C ILE A 424 1.05 2.79 -13.54
N ASP A 425 0.42 3.26 -12.45
CA ASP A 425 -0.30 2.39 -11.51
C ASP A 425 -1.78 2.27 -11.81
N ILE A 426 -2.29 2.94 -12.85
CA ILE A 426 -3.63 2.67 -13.34
C ILE A 426 -3.63 1.24 -13.90
N PRO A 427 -4.43 0.32 -13.33
CA PRO A 427 -4.46 -1.05 -13.83
C PRO A 427 -4.93 -1.07 -15.28
N GLN A 428 -4.12 -1.69 -16.14
CA GLN A 428 -4.51 -1.98 -17.52
C GLN A 428 -5.36 -3.25 -17.50
N THR A 429 -6.58 -3.18 -18.04
CA THR A 429 -7.54 -4.28 -17.96
C THR A 429 -8.22 -4.51 -19.30
N GLN A 430 -8.61 -5.75 -19.57
CA GLN A 430 -9.30 -6.16 -20.78
C GLN A 430 -10.56 -6.95 -20.41
N CYS A 431 -11.71 -6.29 -20.54
CA CYS A 431 -13.02 -6.91 -20.34
C CYS A 431 -13.12 -7.64 -18.98
N ALA A 432 -12.62 -6.99 -17.93
CA ALA A 432 -12.46 -7.57 -16.60
C ALA A 432 -13.73 -7.40 -15.75
N ALA A 433 -13.96 -8.36 -14.85
CA ALA A 433 -14.92 -8.20 -13.76
C ALA A 433 -14.32 -7.36 -12.62
N TRP A 434 -15.20 -6.76 -11.83
CA TRP A 434 -14.86 -6.07 -10.59
C TRP A 434 -14.91 -7.06 -9.41
N TRP A 435 -13.95 -6.97 -8.50
CA TRP A 435 -13.92 -7.81 -7.29
C TRP A 435 -13.26 -7.07 -6.11
N GLY A 436 -13.40 -7.62 -4.91
CA GLY A 436 -12.84 -7.05 -3.68
C GLY A 436 -13.59 -5.80 -3.18
N ALA A 437 -12.86 -4.92 -2.49
CA ALA A 437 -13.38 -3.66 -1.95
C ALA A 437 -13.16 -2.53 -2.96
N LEU A 438 -14.24 -2.06 -3.58
CA LEU A 438 -14.18 -1.05 -4.65
C LEU A 438 -14.34 0.35 -4.07
N ARG A 439 -13.25 1.14 -4.08
CA ARG A 439 -13.28 2.55 -3.66
C ARG A 439 -13.92 3.40 -4.76
N MET A 440 -15.13 3.89 -4.54
CA MET A 440 -15.82 4.78 -5.47
C MET A 440 -15.52 6.23 -5.11
N SER A 441 -14.97 6.98 -6.06
CA SER A 441 -14.73 8.41 -5.93
C SER A 441 -15.60 9.22 -6.87
N ALA A 442 -16.10 10.35 -6.38
CA ALA A 442 -16.90 11.28 -7.16
C ALA A 442 -16.68 12.74 -6.79
N CYS A 443 -16.84 13.62 -7.77
CA CYS A 443 -16.91 15.06 -7.60
C CYS A 443 -18.36 15.52 -7.59
N ILE A 444 -18.81 16.07 -6.46
CA ILE A 444 -20.20 16.54 -6.32
C ILE A 444 -20.31 18.01 -5.87
N GLY A 445 -19.18 18.68 -5.65
CA GLY A 445 -19.12 20.06 -5.17
C GLY A 445 -18.61 20.16 -3.72
N LYS A 446 -18.34 21.39 -3.27
CA LYS A 446 -17.87 21.66 -1.90
C LYS A 446 -18.95 21.30 -0.87
N TYR A 447 -18.53 20.88 0.32
CA TYR A 447 -19.40 20.40 1.39
C TYR A 447 -20.41 21.44 1.90
N ASP A 448 -20.12 22.73 1.79
CA ASP A 448 -20.98 23.83 2.22
C ASP A 448 -22.16 24.06 1.27
N GLN A 449 -21.93 23.87 -0.03
CA GLN A 449 -22.94 23.98 -1.08
C GLN A 449 -23.72 22.69 -1.30
N VAL A 450 -23.06 21.55 -1.07
CA VAL A 450 -23.61 20.21 -1.30
C VAL A 450 -23.28 19.34 -0.09
N PRO A 451 -23.97 19.53 1.05
CA PRO A 451 -23.62 18.87 2.31
C PRO A 451 -23.95 17.39 2.35
N HIS A 452 -24.86 16.90 1.51
CA HIS A 452 -25.33 15.52 1.57
C HIS A 452 -25.36 14.85 0.21
N PHE A 453 -25.17 13.53 0.20
CA PHE A 453 -25.38 12.68 -0.97
C PHE A 453 -25.99 11.34 -0.59
N THR A 454 -26.70 10.72 -1.53
CA THR A 454 -27.20 9.36 -1.40
C THR A 454 -26.55 8.49 -2.47
N LEU A 455 -26.30 7.23 -2.10
CA LEU A 455 -25.94 6.18 -3.03
C LEU A 455 -27.07 5.15 -3.01
N GLU A 456 -27.58 4.83 -4.19
CA GLU A 456 -28.58 3.79 -4.40
C GLU A 456 -27.97 2.70 -5.25
N TYR A 457 -28.43 1.47 -5.07
CA TYR A 457 -28.02 0.35 -5.90
C TYR A 457 -29.21 -0.52 -6.33
N ARG A 458 -29.01 -1.26 -7.41
CA ARG A 458 -29.88 -2.35 -7.84
C ARG A 458 -29.04 -3.42 -8.54
N ALA A 459 -29.45 -4.67 -8.42
CA ALA A 459 -28.78 -5.80 -9.05
C ALA A 459 -29.61 -6.31 -10.23
N ARG A 460 -28.93 -6.84 -11.24
CA ARG A 460 -29.56 -7.57 -12.33
C ARG A 460 -29.81 -9.00 -11.87
N ARG A 461 -31.02 -9.50 -12.12
CA ARG A 461 -31.43 -10.87 -11.83
C ARG A 461 -31.01 -11.81 -12.97
N PRO A 462 -30.95 -13.14 -12.72
CA PRO A 462 -30.65 -14.12 -13.77
C PRO A 462 -31.61 -14.09 -14.96
N ASP A 463 -32.86 -13.67 -14.75
CA ASP A 463 -33.87 -13.48 -15.81
C ASP A 463 -33.64 -12.20 -16.65
N GLY A 464 -32.57 -11.45 -16.38
CA GLY A 464 -32.21 -10.21 -17.05
C GLY A 464 -32.91 -8.96 -16.52
N SER A 465 -33.90 -9.09 -15.63
CA SER A 465 -34.62 -7.97 -15.02
C SER A 465 -33.81 -7.30 -13.91
N TRP A 466 -34.19 -6.08 -13.51
CA TRP A 466 -33.53 -5.35 -12.42
C TRP A 466 -34.34 -5.43 -11.14
N THR A 467 -33.67 -5.54 -10.00
CA THR A 467 -34.30 -5.30 -8.70
C THR A 467 -34.75 -3.84 -8.57
N ASN A 468 -35.62 -3.57 -7.61
CA ASN A 468 -35.92 -2.20 -7.20
C ASN A 468 -34.64 -1.52 -6.66
N TRP A 469 -34.59 -0.20 -6.80
CA TRP A 469 -33.56 0.61 -6.17
C TRP A 469 -33.64 0.49 -4.66
N SER A 470 -32.49 0.27 -4.04
CA SER A 470 -32.31 0.21 -2.59
C SER A 470 -31.24 1.21 -2.18
N ILE A 471 -31.40 1.83 -1.01
CA ILE A 471 -30.40 2.74 -0.46
C ILE A 471 -29.17 1.93 -0.02
N TYR A 472 -27.98 2.42 -0.32
CA TYR A 472 -26.70 1.86 0.11
C TYR A 472 -26.44 2.20 1.58
N GLN A 473 -26.16 1.19 2.41
CA GLN A 473 -26.18 1.34 3.88
C GLN A 473 -24.82 1.08 4.55
N GLU A 474 -23.75 0.78 3.80
CA GLU A 474 -22.46 0.49 4.42
C GLU A 474 -21.84 1.74 5.06
N ALA A 475 -21.26 1.56 6.23
CA ALA A 475 -20.59 2.66 6.92
C ALA A 475 -19.38 3.15 6.10
N LEU A 476 -19.30 4.47 5.92
CA LEU A 476 -18.13 5.14 5.36
C LEU A 476 -17.33 5.75 6.52
N MET A 477 -16.20 5.15 6.85
CA MET A 477 -15.27 5.64 7.89
C MET A 477 -14.11 6.37 7.22
N LEU A 478 -13.89 7.63 7.58
CA LEU A 478 -12.86 8.51 7.01
C LEU A 478 -12.10 9.23 8.12
N ASP A 479 -10.87 9.67 7.85
CA ASP A 479 -10.05 10.33 8.86
C ASP A 479 -10.50 11.78 9.10
N ASN A 480 -10.77 12.10 10.36
CA ASN A 480 -11.22 13.42 10.78
C ASN A 480 -10.43 13.92 12.00
N TRP A 481 -9.97 15.16 11.93
CA TRP A 481 -9.33 15.84 13.05
C TRP A 481 -10.39 16.29 14.07
N LYS A 482 -10.28 15.80 15.30
CA LYS A 482 -11.17 16.21 16.40
C LYS A 482 -10.45 17.15 17.35
N THR A 483 -10.82 18.43 17.29
CA THR A 483 -10.29 19.48 18.17
C THR A 483 -10.57 19.26 19.67
N LEU A 484 -11.58 18.45 20.03
CA LEU A 484 -11.88 18.13 21.43
C LEU A 484 -10.86 17.18 22.07
N VAL A 485 -10.27 16.28 21.26
CA VAL A 485 -9.28 15.29 21.71
C VAL A 485 -7.90 15.54 21.12
N ASN A 486 -7.77 16.53 20.22
CA ASN A 486 -6.56 16.87 19.47
C ASN A 486 -5.92 15.66 18.79
N GLU A 487 -6.74 14.87 18.09
CA GLU A 487 -6.32 13.65 17.42
C GLU A 487 -7.04 13.45 16.10
N TRP A 488 -6.38 12.78 15.14
CA TRP A 488 -7.02 12.16 13.99
C TRP A 488 -7.73 10.89 14.43
N VAL A 489 -9.04 10.82 14.14
CA VAL A 489 -9.85 9.65 14.48
C VAL A 489 -10.68 9.20 13.28
N ALA A 490 -10.81 7.88 13.14
CA ALA A 490 -11.73 7.28 12.20
C ALA A 490 -13.17 7.68 12.54
N THR A 491 -13.75 8.55 11.73
CA THR A 491 -15.09 9.11 11.94
C THR A 491 -16.04 8.63 10.85
N LYS A 492 -17.25 8.24 11.26
CA LYS A 492 -18.32 7.89 10.35
C LYS A 492 -18.77 9.13 9.55
N ALA A 493 -18.64 9.11 8.23
CA ALA A 493 -19.18 10.09 7.29
C ALA A 493 -20.59 9.72 6.80
N GLY A 494 -21.03 8.48 7.03
CA GLY A 494 -22.40 8.03 6.78
C GLY A 494 -22.52 6.51 6.89
N PRO A 495 -23.74 5.95 6.76
CA PRO A 495 -24.98 6.68 6.56
C PRO A 495 -25.57 7.27 7.85
N PHE A 496 -26.30 8.38 7.71
CA PHE A 496 -27.11 9.08 8.71
C PHE A 496 -28.52 9.33 8.15
N ILE A 497 -29.50 9.56 9.02
CA ILE A 497 -30.86 9.92 8.58
C ILE A 497 -30.90 11.41 8.25
N HIS A 498 -31.31 11.75 7.03
CA HIS A 498 -31.54 13.12 6.56
C HIS A 498 -32.88 13.25 5.83
N ASN A 499 -33.51 14.41 5.93
CA ASN A 499 -34.75 14.71 5.22
C ASN A 499 -34.44 15.27 3.81
N LEU A 500 -34.53 14.41 2.79
CA LEU A 500 -34.05 14.69 1.44
C LEU A 500 -35.09 14.43 0.34
N GLU A 501 -35.02 15.21 -0.74
CA GLU A 501 -35.87 15.08 -1.93
C GLU A 501 -35.36 13.94 -2.84
N LEU A 502 -35.79 12.68 -2.67
CA LEU A 502 -35.25 11.58 -3.51
C LEU A 502 -35.63 11.65 -5.00
N VAL A 503 -36.69 12.38 -5.33
CA VAL A 503 -37.14 12.64 -6.71
C VAL A 503 -37.40 14.14 -6.83
N LYS A 504 -36.72 14.80 -7.78
CA LYS A 504 -36.83 16.25 -7.97
C LYS A 504 -38.30 16.68 -8.14
N GLY A 505 -38.72 17.69 -7.39
CA GLY A 505 -40.07 18.24 -7.35
C GLY A 505 -41.04 17.50 -6.43
N GLN A 506 -40.61 16.44 -5.74
CA GLN A 506 -41.44 15.68 -4.81
C GLN A 506 -41.18 16.08 -3.34
N PRO A 507 -42.10 15.76 -2.41
CA PRO A 507 -41.86 15.95 -0.99
C PRO A 507 -40.58 15.25 -0.52
N LYS A 508 -39.88 15.89 0.43
CA LYS A 508 -38.72 15.29 1.08
C LYS A 508 -39.14 14.15 2.00
N GLN A 509 -38.24 13.19 2.18
CA GLN A 509 -38.44 12.05 3.05
C GLN A 509 -37.17 11.72 3.83
N ASP A 510 -37.34 11.11 4.99
CA ASP A 510 -36.23 10.69 5.83
C ASP A 510 -35.56 9.46 5.24
N VAL A 511 -34.29 9.60 4.88
CA VAL A 511 -33.52 8.57 4.18
C VAL A 511 -32.11 8.49 4.73
N LEU A 512 -31.49 7.32 4.59
CA LEU A 512 -30.08 7.14 4.85
C LEU A 512 -29.26 7.85 3.76
N ALA A 513 -28.38 8.76 4.18
CA ALA A 513 -27.50 9.55 3.33
C ALA A 513 -26.14 9.77 4.00
N TYR A 514 -25.18 10.28 3.23
CA TYR A 514 -23.81 10.50 3.66
C TYR A 514 -23.52 12.00 3.67
N ASN A 515 -22.69 12.43 4.62
CA ASN A 515 -22.15 13.78 4.63
C ASN A 515 -21.06 13.90 3.57
N ASN A 516 -21.19 14.88 2.70
CA ASN A 516 -20.11 15.25 1.80
C ASN A 516 -19.00 15.94 2.60
N ILE A 517 -17.76 15.51 2.41
CA ILE A 517 -16.59 16.09 3.09
C ILE A 517 -15.67 16.82 2.10
N GLN A 518 -16.06 16.93 0.82
CA GLN A 518 -15.22 17.50 -0.22
C GLN A 518 -14.86 18.96 0.10
N GLY A 519 -13.55 19.22 0.28
CA GLY A 519 -13.04 20.54 0.65
C GLY A 519 -13.23 20.91 2.12
N ASN A 520 -13.71 19.99 2.96
CA ASN A 520 -13.77 20.20 4.40
C ASN A 520 -12.40 19.91 5.01
N MET A 521 -11.75 20.98 5.47
CA MET A 521 -10.41 20.96 6.04
C MET A 521 -10.31 20.13 7.33
N ASP A 522 -11.41 19.77 8.00
CA ASP A 522 -11.40 18.85 9.16
C ASP A 522 -11.10 17.40 8.77
N TRP A 523 -11.23 17.05 7.50
CA TRP A 523 -11.06 15.69 7.01
C TRP A 523 -9.78 15.58 6.19
N SER A 524 -9.18 14.40 6.22
CA SER A 524 -8.00 14.05 5.42
C SER A 524 -8.28 14.32 3.94
N GLY A 525 -7.41 15.08 3.28
CA GLY A 525 -7.61 15.52 1.90
C GLY A 525 -7.78 14.39 0.88
N PRO A 526 -7.03 13.29 0.97
CA PRO A 526 -7.23 12.15 0.08
C PRO A 526 -8.60 11.48 0.19
N ASP A 527 -9.31 11.69 1.30
CA ASP A 527 -10.66 11.14 1.51
C ASP A 527 -11.76 12.00 0.88
N TRP A 528 -11.47 13.26 0.52
CA TRP A 528 -12.47 14.24 0.06
C TRP A 528 -13.33 13.77 -1.11
N PHE A 529 -12.77 12.97 -2.01
CA PHE A 529 -13.46 12.46 -3.18
C PHE A 529 -14.12 11.09 -2.96
N ILE A 530 -13.80 10.38 -1.88
CA ILE A 530 -14.42 9.08 -1.59
C ILE A 530 -15.90 9.28 -1.29
N LYS A 531 -16.74 8.46 -1.90
CA LYS A 531 -18.19 8.42 -1.63
C LYS A 531 -18.67 7.06 -1.14
N ALA A 532 -17.94 5.99 -1.44
CA ALA A 532 -18.21 4.67 -0.88
C ALA A 532 -16.97 3.78 -0.98
N VAL A 533 -16.84 2.84 -0.04
CA VAL A 533 -16.04 1.62 -0.21
C VAL A 533 -17.04 0.49 -0.36
N ILE A 534 -17.15 -0.07 -1.58
CA ILE A 534 -18.17 -1.05 -1.95
C ILE A 534 -17.58 -2.46 -1.77
N PRO A 535 -17.98 -3.21 -0.73
CA PRO A 535 -17.61 -4.61 -0.60
C PRO A 535 -18.38 -5.41 -1.65
N SER A 536 -17.75 -5.67 -2.80
CA SER A 536 -18.50 -6.17 -3.95
C SER A 536 -19.18 -7.53 -3.69
N TRP A 537 -18.70 -8.33 -2.73
CA TRP A 537 -19.31 -9.61 -2.33
C TRP A 537 -20.69 -9.50 -1.66
N VAL A 538 -21.04 -8.33 -1.11
CA VAL A 538 -22.37 -8.08 -0.51
C VAL A 538 -23.42 -7.87 -1.59
N TYR A 539 -23.01 -7.36 -2.76
CA TYR A 539 -23.91 -6.86 -3.79
C TYR A 539 -24.12 -7.83 -4.97
N SER A 540 -23.49 -9.00 -4.94
CA SER A 540 -23.88 -10.18 -5.73
C SER A 540 -25.23 -10.72 -5.23
N TYR A 541 -26.34 -10.23 -5.80
CA TYR A 541 -27.68 -10.68 -5.41
C TYR A 541 -27.87 -12.18 -5.71
N GLN A 542 -28.46 -12.94 -4.78
CA GLN A 542 -28.58 -14.41 -4.80
C GLN A 542 -27.27 -15.21 -4.67
N GLY A 543 -26.17 -14.56 -4.23
CA GLY A 543 -24.92 -15.25 -3.92
C GLY A 543 -24.09 -15.65 -5.14
N GLY A 544 -24.30 -14.98 -6.30
CA GLY A 544 -23.57 -15.27 -7.53
C GLY A 544 -23.13 -14.02 -8.32
N PRO A 545 -22.16 -14.16 -9.24
CA PRO A 545 -21.67 -13.07 -10.08
C PRO A 545 -22.74 -12.38 -10.93
N GLY A 546 -22.57 -11.09 -11.23
CA GLY A 546 -23.51 -10.36 -12.09
C GLY A 546 -23.38 -8.83 -12.06
N SER A 547 -24.21 -8.18 -12.88
CA SER A 547 -24.23 -6.71 -12.99
C SER A 547 -24.95 -6.04 -11.83
N VAL A 548 -24.28 -5.06 -11.23
CA VAL A 548 -24.84 -4.16 -10.22
C VAL A 548 -24.77 -2.73 -10.74
N GLN A 549 -25.85 -1.98 -10.62
CA GLN A 549 -25.87 -0.56 -10.96
C GLN A 549 -25.93 0.27 -9.70
N PHE A 550 -25.03 1.23 -9.58
CA PHE A 550 -25.00 2.25 -8.54
C PHE A 550 -25.44 3.59 -9.11
N ARG A 551 -26.12 4.39 -8.29
CA ARG A 551 -26.59 5.73 -8.64
C ARG A 551 -26.33 6.70 -7.50
N LEU A 552 -25.62 7.78 -7.81
CA LEU A 552 -25.28 8.87 -6.91
C LEU A 552 -26.24 10.05 -7.14
N LYS A 553 -26.75 10.62 -6.05
CA LYS A 553 -27.51 11.89 -6.04
C LYS A 553 -26.94 12.80 -4.98
N ALA A 554 -27.00 14.10 -5.21
CA ALA A 554 -26.46 15.10 -4.30
C ALA A 554 -27.50 16.16 -3.93
N TYR A 555 -27.33 16.76 -2.76
CA TYR A 555 -28.33 17.62 -2.13
C TYR A 555 -27.72 18.88 -1.56
N GLY A 556 -28.44 19.99 -1.69
CA GLY A 556 -28.08 21.28 -1.09
C GLY A 556 -28.40 21.33 0.41
N PRO A 557 -28.08 22.44 1.09
CA PRO A 557 -28.37 22.63 2.52
C PRO A 557 -29.87 22.60 2.84
N ASP A 558 -30.71 22.93 1.86
CA ASP A 558 -32.16 22.81 1.99
C ASP A 558 -32.66 21.37 1.76
N GLY A 559 -31.80 20.38 1.53
CA GLY A 559 -32.19 18.97 1.31
C GLY A 559 -32.84 18.70 -0.05
N LYS A 560 -32.84 19.67 -0.98
CA LYS A 560 -33.30 19.44 -2.36
C LYS A 560 -32.18 18.94 -3.24
N GLN A 561 -32.54 18.23 -4.32
CA GLN A 561 -31.54 17.77 -5.29
C GLN A 561 -30.88 18.95 -6.00
N VAL A 562 -29.55 18.94 -6.00
CA VAL A 562 -28.75 19.87 -6.79
C VAL A 562 -28.40 19.24 -8.14
N GLN A 563 -28.24 20.10 -9.15
CA GLN A 563 -27.71 19.65 -10.42
C GLN A 563 -26.27 19.18 -10.20
N LEU A 564 -25.98 17.94 -10.57
CA LEU A 564 -24.65 17.35 -10.46
C LEU A 564 -23.76 17.72 -11.65
N TRP A 565 -24.34 17.68 -12.85
CA TRP A 565 -23.65 17.94 -14.10
C TRP A 565 -24.65 18.19 -15.23
N SER A 566 -24.14 18.40 -16.43
CA SER A 566 -24.94 18.52 -17.65
C SER A 566 -24.64 17.36 -18.58
N ASP A 567 -25.66 16.84 -19.24
CA ASP A 567 -25.49 15.83 -20.28
C ASP A 567 -24.57 16.37 -21.39
N PRO A 568 -23.49 15.67 -21.76
CA PRO A 568 -22.50 16.20 -22.69
C PRO A 568 -23.02 16.36 -24.13
N VAL A 569 -24.15 15.73 -24.48
CA VAL A 569 -24.75 15.78 -25.82
C VAL A 569 -25.90 16.79 -25.86
N THR A 570 -26.79 16.73 -24.89
CA THR A 570 -28.03 17.52 -24.86
C THR A 570 -27.95 18.77 -24.00
N SER A 571 -26.88 18.92 -23.21
CA SER A 571 -26.71 19.99 -22.19
C SER A 571 -27.83 20.01 -21.14
N ALA A 572 -28.67 18.97 -21.08
CA ALA A 572 -29.75 18.87 -20.11
C ALA A 572 -29.19 18.71 -18.69
N PRO A 573 -29.80 19.34 -17.68
CA PRO A 573 -29.35 19.22 -16.30
C PRO A 573 -29.57 17.80 -15.77
N LEU A 574 -28.50 17.17 -15.29
CA LEU A 574 -28.53 15.86 -14.68
C LEU A 574 -28.39 15.98 -13.16
N TYR A 575 -29.34 15.40 -12.44
CA TYR A 575 -29.44 15.41 -10.97
C TYR A 575 -28.91 14.11 -10.33
N GLN A 576 -28.42 13.21 -11.17
CA GLN A 576 -27.88 11.92 -10.77
C GLN A 576 -26.74 11.52 -11.70
N ASP A 577 -25.83 10.70 -11.21
CA ASP A 577 -24.87 9.95 -12.02
C ASP A 577 -24.98 8.46 -11.69
N SER A 578 -24.69 7.59 -12.65
CA SER A 578 -24.79 6.15 -12.44
C SER A 578 -23.65 5.39 -13.08
N ILE A 579 -23.29 4.28 -12.47
CA ILE A 579 -22.26 3.36 -12.96
C ILE A 579 -22.75 1.92 -12.84
N ARG A 580 -22.45 1.10 -13.86
CA ARG A 580 -22.73 -0.33 -13.86
C ARG A 580 -21.41 -1.08 -13.73
N LEU A 581 -21.36 -2.03 -12.81
CA LEU A 581 -20.20 -2.84 -12.51
C LEU A 581 -20.61 -4.31 -12.60
N TYR A 582 -19.89 -5.12 -13.39
CA TYR A 582 -20.03 -6.57 -13.33
C TYR A 582 -19.17 -7.10 -12.19
N VAL A 583 -19.79 -7.69 -11.18
CA VAL A 583 -19.09 -8.21 -10.00
C VAL A 583 -18.90 -9.72 -10.12
N ASP A 584 -17.68 -10.21 -9.91
CA ASP A 584 -17.37 -11.65 -9.88
C ASP A 584 -16.31 -11.99 -8.83
N HIS A 585 -16.65 -12.89 -7.91
CA HIS A 585 -15.77 -13.39 -6.85
C HIS A 585 -15.33 -14.84 -7.06
N THR A 586 -15.77 -15.47 -8.15
CA THR A 586 -15.50 -16.87 -8.41
C THR A 586 -14.09 -17.06 -8.99
N GLY A 587 -13.33 -17.97 -8.37
CA GLY A 587 -12.05 -18.43 -8.92
C GLY A 587 -12.27 -19.50 -10.01
N PRO A 588 -11.20 -19.87 -10.74
CA PRO A 588 -11.27 -20.97 -11.67
C PRO A 588 -11.31 -22.30 -10.92
N GLU A 589 -12.08 -23.26 -11.44
CA GLU A 589 -12.08 -24.65 -11.00
C GLU A 589 -10.95 -25.39 -11.74
N LEU A 590 -9.91 -25.80 -11.01
CA LEU A 590 -8.79 -26.58 -11.53
C LEU A 590 -8.84 -28.02 -11.00
N ASN A 591 -8.71 -29.02 -11.87
CA ASN A 591 -8.68 -30.42 -11.45
C ASN A 591 -7.93 -31.32 -12.43
N PHE A 592 -7.32 -32.40 -11.91
CA PHE A 592 -6.81 -33.53 -12.67
C PHE A 592 -7.62 -34.78 -12.39
N LYS A 593 -7.80 -35.64 -13.39
CA LYS A 593 -8.46 -36.93 -13.29
C LYS A 593 -7.83 -37.92 -14.27
N GLU A 594 -7.98 -39.21 -13.99
CA GLU A 594 -7.64 -40.30 -14.92
C GLU A 594 -6.20 -40.19 -15.48
N VAL A 595 -5.22 -39.87 -14.62
CA VAL A 595 -3.80 -39.77 -15.00
C VAL A 595 -3.20 -41.17 -15.13
N THR A 596 -2.72 -41.53 -16.32
CA THR A 596 -2.15 -42.84 -16.64
C THR A 596 -0.97 -42.69 -17.59
N ILE A 597 0.05 -43.54 -17.44
CA ILE A 597 1.12 -43.66 -18.46
C ILE A 597 1.27 -45.12 -18.88
N GLY A 598 1.20 -45.38 -20.18
CA GLY A 598 1.15 -46.74 -20.71
C GLY A 598 -0.10 -47.51 -20.25
N THR A 599 0.04 -48.76 -19.80
CA THR A 599 -1.09 -49.61 -19.37
C THR A 599 -1.39 -49.56 -17.86
N ALA A 600 -0.70 -48.70 -17.11
CA ALA A 600 -0.78 -48.67 -15.65
C ALA A 600 -1.67 -47.53 -15.12
N THR A 601 -2.61 -47.86 -14.24
CA THR A 601 -3.41 -46.93 -13.43
C THR A 601 -3.02 -47.09 -11.96
N THR A 602 -2.44 -46.06 -11.31
CA THR A 602 -2.24 -46.07 -9.85
C THR A 602 -2.51 -44.69 -9.24
N ASN A 603 -2.91 -44.64 -7.96
CA ASN A 603 -3.33 -43.43 -7.23
C ASN A 603 -2.89 -43.58 -5.76
N PRO A 604 -2.49 -42.52 -5.00
CA PRO A 604 -2.32 -41.10 -5.35
C PRO A 604 -0.88 -40.62 -5.59
N CYS A 605 0.13 -41.49 -5.46
CA CYS A 605 1.53 -41.22 -5.83
C CYS A 605 2.00 -42.32 -6.78
N PRO A 606 1.59 -42.29 -8.06
CA PRO A 606 1.84 -43.40 -8.96
C PRO A 606 3.33 -43.54 -9.28
N LEU A 607 3.86 -44.75 -9.07
CA LEU A 607 5.13 -45.20 -9.59
C LEU A 607 4.85 -46.00 -10.86
N PHE A 608 5.33 -45.50 -11.99
CA PHE A 608 5.16 -46.13 -13.28
C PHE A 608 6.46 -46.78 -13.71
N THR A 609 6.41 -48.09 -13.98
CA THR A 609 7.58 -48.83 -14.49
C THR A 609 7.45 -48.96 -15.99
N LEU A 610 8.38 -48.38 -16.75
CA LEU A 610 8.41 -48.44 -18.22
C LEU A 610 9.60 -49.30 -18.68
N THR A 611 9.36 -50.21 -19.63
CA THR A 611 10.36 -51.14 -20.16
C THR A 611 10.66 -50.91 -21.64
N GLY A 612 11.90 -51.12 -22.07
CA GLY A 612 12.29 -51.16 -23.49
C GLY A 612 11.71 -50.00 -24.32
N SER A 613 10.83 -50.34 -25.27
CA SER A 613 10.17 -49.38 -26.18
C SER A 613 9.15 -48.45 -25.50
N GLU A 614 8.65 -48.80 -24.31
CA GLU A 614 7.71 -47.96 -23.55
C GLU A 614 8.37 -46.69 -23.03
N LEU A 615 9.69 -46.72 -22.77
CA LEU A 615 10.42 -45.51 -22.37
C LEU A 615 10.33 -44.40 -23.43
N VAL A 616 10.13 -44.76 -24.69
CA VAL A 616 10.03 -43.83 -25.83
C VAL A 616 8.58 -43.62 -26.27
N ASN A 617 7.77 -44.67 -26.26
CA ASN A 617 6.44 -44.66 -26.88
C ASN A 617 5.27 -44.55 -25.89
N ALA A 618 5.50 -44.69 -24.58
CA ALA A 618 4.42 -44.65 -23.60
C ALA A 618 3.80 -43.25 -23.57
N ARG A 619 2.48 -43.20 -23.71
CA ARG A 619 1.69 -41.97 -23.64
C ARG A 619 1.27 -41.71 -22.21
N LEU A 620 1.42 -40.45 -21.79
CA LEU A 620 0.80 -39.94 -20.59
C LEU A 620 -0.60 -39.42 -20.97
N ASP A 621 -1.61 -40.24 -20.69
CA ASP A 621 -3.02 -39.88 -20.85
C ASP A 621 -3.51 -39.26 -19.54
N LEU A 622 -4.19 -38.12 -19.62
CA LEU A 622 -4.86 -37.53 -18.48
C LEU A 622 -6.11 -36.76 -18.89
N LYS A 623 -6.97 -36.52 -17.92
CA LYS A 623 -8.03 -35.54 -18.01
C LYS A 623 -7.73 -34.36 -17.11
N PHE A 624 -7.96 -33.15 -17.61
CA PHE A 624 -7.88 -31.96 -16.78
C PHE A 624 -9.11 -31.08 -16.97
N LYS A 625 -9.34 -30.23 -15.98
CA LYS A 625 -10.41 -29.24 -15.95
C LYS A 625 -9.81 -27.90 -15.58
N ALA A 626 -10.09 -26.88 -16.37
CA ALA A 626 -9.73 -25.49 -16.10
C ALA A 626 -10.91 -24.60 -16.51
N VAL A 627 -11.82 -24.32 -15.57
CA VAL A 627 -13.10 -23.67 -15.86
C VAL A 627 -13.28 -22.38 -15.08
N GLN A 628 -13.74 -21.32 -15.76
CA GLN A 628 -14.31 -20.15 -15.11
C GLN A 628 -15.71 -19.91 -15.68
N ARG A 629 -16.74 -20.16 -14.86
CA ARG A 629 -18.14 -20.27 -15.33
C ARG A 629 -18.76 -18.96 -15.82
N GLN A 630 -18.12 -17.82 -15.60
CA GLN A 630 -18.61 -16.50 -15.99
C GLN A 630 -17.91 -15.93 -17.22
N GLY A 631 -17.00 -16.68 -17.84
CA GLY A 631 -16.31 -16.25 -19.05
C GLY A 631 -15.12 -15.32 -18.81
N PHE A 632 -14.67 -15.15 -17.55
CA PHE A 632 -13.53 -14.29 -17.21
C PHE A 632 -12.20 -15.05 -17.14
N LEU A 633 -12.10 -16.28 -17.63
CA LEU A 633 -10.79 -16.92 -17.73
C LEU A 633 -9.90 -16.03 -18.61
N GLY A 634 -8.70 -15.75 -18.13
CA GLY A 634 -7.66 -15.01 -18.84
C GLY A 634 -6.74 -15.94 -19.58
N ALA A 635 -6.35 -17.04 -18.94
CA ALA A 635 -5.58 -18.11 -19.55
C ALA A 635 -5.67 -19.38 -18.70
N TYR A 636 -5.34 -20.53 -19.29
CA TYR A 636 -4.88 -21.70 -18.54
C TYR A 636 -3.60 -22.27 -19.15
N THR A 637 -2.79 -22.95 -18.34
CA THR A 637 -1.57 -23.63 -18.80
C THR A 637 -1.39 -24.95 -18.09
N LEU A 638 -1.27 -26.03 -18.86
CA LEU A 638 -0.81 -27.34 -18.42
C LEU A 638 0.66 -27.50 -18.82
N SER A 639 1.52 -27.80 -17.84
CA SER A 639 2.96 -28.00 -18.06
C SER A 639 3.48 -29.16 -17.23
N VAL A 640 4.63 -29.71 -17.61
CA VAL A 640 5.31 -30.77 -16.87
C VAL A 640 6.68 -30.29 -16.40
N THR A 641 7.02 -30.62 -15.16
CA THR A 641 8.36 -30.44 -14.59
C THR A 641 8.99 -31.82 -14.43
N LYS A 642 10.28 -31.96 -14.73
CA LYS A 642 11.06 -33.18 -14.46
C LYS A 642 12.14 -32.87 -13.43
N CYS A 643 12.07 -33.48 -12.25
CA CYS A 643 12.92 -33.14 -11.09
C CYS A 643 12.91 -31.61 -10.84
N ASN A 644 14.09 -30.96 -10.84
CA ASN A 644 14.22 -29.51 -10.69
C ASN A 644 14.21 -28.74 -12.02
N THR A 645 13.94 -29.42 -13.15
CA THR A 645 13.92 -28.83 -14.49
C THR A 645 12.49 -28.40 -14.84
N PRO A 646 12.19 -27.10 -14.84
CA PRO A 646 10.88 -26.60 -15.24
C PRO A 646 10.66 -26.79 -16.75
N ASN A 647 9.40 -26.87 -17.17
CA ASN A 647 9.00 -26.92 -18.58
C ASN A 647 9.65 -28.07 -19.36
N PHE A 648 9.56 -29.29 -18.83
CA PHE A 648 9.88 -30.50 -19.58
C PHE A 648 9.08 -30.47 -20.90
N PRO A 649 9.76 -30.51 -22.06
CA PRO A 649 9.10 -30.32 -23.32
C PRO A 649 8.17 -31.50 -23.61
N LEU A 650 7.01 -31.18 -24.17
CA LEU A 650 6.00 -32.15 -24.58
C LEU A 650 5.66 -31.91 -26.05
N GLU A 651 5.40 -32.99 -26.78
CA GLU A 651 4.77 -32.93 -28.08
C GLU A 651 3.26 -33.05 -27.93
N ASP A 652 2.55 -32.09 -28.51
CA ASP A 652 1.10 -32.13 -28.68
C ASP A 652 0.79 -33.11 -29.81
N LEU A 653 0.30 -34.29 -29.46
CA LEU A 653 -0.09 -35.28 -30.46
C LEU A 653 -1.33 -34.75 -31.17
N ALA A 654 -1.33 -34.73 -32.52
CA ALA A 654 -2.22 -33.97 -33.43
C ALA A 654 -3.76 -34.12 -33.27
N SER A 655 -4.25 -34.77 -32.21
CA SER A 655 -5.65 -34.91 -31.79
C SER A 655 -5.91 -34.47 -30.35
N ALA A 656 -4.96 -33.85 -29.64
CA ALA A 656 -5.10 -33.45 -28.24
C ALA A 656 -5.57 -31.99 -28.09
N HIS A 657 -6.35 -31.77 -27.03
CA HIS A 657 -6.86 -30.45 -26.65
C HIS A 657 -5.71 -29.49 -26.29
N PRO A 658 -5.79 -28.18 -26.60
CA PRO A 658 -4.73 -27.23 -26.30
C PRO A 658 -4.24 -27.32 -24.85
N LEU A 659 -2.92 -27.41 -24.65
CA LEU A 659 -2.32 -27.40 -23.31
C LEU A 659 -2.23 -25.99 -22.72
N HIS A 660 -2.41 -24.99 -23.57
CA HIS A 660 -2.41 -23.59 -23.21
C HIS A 660 -3.45 -22.87 -24.04
N LEU A 661 -4.26 -22.06 -23.38
CA LEU A 661 -5.28 -21.25 -24.02
C LEU A 661 -5.29 -19.87 -23.36
N ASP A 662 -5.20 -18.83 -24.18
CA ASP A 662 -5.27 -17.44 -23.77
C ASP A 662 -6.58 -16.79 -24.25
N TYR A 663 -7.06 -15.83 -23.46
CA TYR A 663 -8.11 -14.93 -23.88
C TYR A 663 -7.60 -14.02 -25.01
N LEU A 664 -8.27 -14.07 -26.15
CA LEU A 664 -8.02 -13.17 -27.26
C LEU A 664 -8.88 -11.92 -27.13
N ALA A 665 -8.23 -10.78 -26.90
CA ALA A 665 -8.91 -9.49 -26.81
C ALA A 665 -9.57 -9.12 -28.15
N GLY A 666 -10.88 -8.84 -28.10
CA GLY A 666 -11.66 -8.35 -29.23
C GLY A 666 -12.25 -6.96 -28.95
N PRO A 667 -12.75 -6.26 -29.98
CA PRO A 667 -13.51 -5.03 -29.78
C PRO A 667 -14.80 -5.31 -28.98
N PRO A 668 -15.35 -4.34 -28.24
CA PRO A 668 -16.64 -4.49 -27.58
C PRO A 668 -17.74 -4.93 -28.57
N PRO A 669 -18.69 -5.80 -28.18
CA PRO A 669 -18.87 -6.36 -26.84
C PRO A 669 -17.76 -7.36 -26.46
N CYS A 670 -17.41 -7.34 -25.18
CA CYS A 670 -16.39 -8.20 -24.62
C CYS A 670 -16.67 -9.69 -24.86
N GLY A 671 -15.72 -10.41 -25.45
CA GLY A 671 -15.79 -11.86 -25.57
C GLY A 671 -15.64 -12.56 -24.22
N ASP A 672 -16.17 -13.77 -24.14
CA ASP A 672 -16.07 -14.66 -22.99
C ASP A 672 -15.04 -15.77 -23.25
N LEU A 673 -14.33 -16.21 -22.20
CA LEU A 673 -13.54 -17.43 -22.20
C LEU A 673 -13.85 -18.23 -20.94
N PHE A 674 -14.42 -19.41 -21.14
CA PHE A 674 -14.86 -20.29 -20.06
C PHE A 674 -13.85 -21.40 -19.73
N GLY A 675 -12.85 -21.62 -20.60
CA GLY A 675 -11.92 -22.73 -20.52
C GLY A 675 -12.58 -24.04 -20.95
N THR A 676 -12.39 -25.12 -20.18
CA THR A 676 -12.83 -26.48 -20.52
C THR A 676 -14.31 -26.75 -20.20
N LEU A 677 -15.16 -25.71 -20.22
CA LEU A 677 -16.55 -25.80 -19.76
C LEU A 677 -17.40 -26.64 -20.72
N PHE A 678 -18.13 -27.63 -20.20
CA PHE A 678 -19.02 -28.45 -21.01
C PHE A 678 -20.09 -27.62 -21.72
N GLY A 679 -20.32 -27.90 -23.01
CA GLY A 679 -21.29 -27.19 -23.84
C GLY A 679 -20.76 -25.87 -24.42
N VAL A 680 -19.57 -25.42 -24.01
CA VAL A 680 -18.82 -24.34 -24.67
C VAL A 680 -17.61 -24.93 -25.39
N ASP A 681 -16.86 -25.77 -24.69
CA ASP A 681 -15.77 -26.55 -25.25
C ASP A 681 -16.32 -27.86 -25.84
N VAL A 682 -15.95 -28.13 -27.08
CA VAL A 682 -16.43 -29.30 -27.83
C VAL A 682 -15.75 -30.60 -27.37
N ASP A 683 -14.57 -30.51 -26.75
CA ASP A 683 -13.80 -31.66 -26.29
C ASP A 683 -14.09 -32.02 -24.83
N ALA A 684 -14.82 -31.15 -24.11
CA ALA A 684 -15.12 -31.34 -22.70
C ALA A 684 -16.20 -32.41 -22.47
N ASP A 685 -16.01 -33.25 -21.46
CA ASP A 685 -17.03 -34.17 -20.97
C ASP A 685 -18.05 -33.48 -20.05
N VAL A 686 -19.10 -34.19 -19.64
CA VAL A 686 -20.19 -33.65 -18.79
C VAL A 686 -19.75 -33.11 -17.42
N ASN A 687 -18.50 -33.36 -17.00
CA ASN A 687 -17.91 -32.85 -15.76
C ASN A 687 -16.92 -31.70 -16.00
N ASP A 688 -16.88 -31.17 -17.23
CA ASP A 688 -15.98 -30.12 -17.70
C ASP A 688 -14.51 -30.55 -17.87
N HIS A 689 -14.25 -31.85 -18.06
CA HIS A 689 -12.90 -32.38 -18.28
C HIS A 689 -12.59 -32.59 -19.75
N VAL A 690 -11.41 -32.19 -20.19
CA VAL A 690 -10.86 -32.49 -21.52
C VAL A 690 -9.76 -33.55 -21.39
N ALA A 691 -9.67 -34.44 -22.37
CA ALA A 691 -8.64 -35.48 -22.42
C ALA A 691 -7.44 -35.01 -23.25
N VAL A 692 -6.22 -35.24 -22.74
CA VAL A 692 -4.98 -34.97 -23.46
C VAL A 692 -4.04 -36.15 -23.38
N GLN A 693 -3.25 -36.32 -24.45
CA GLN A 693 -2.22 -37.34 -24.57
C GLN A 693 -0.88 -36.66 -24.76
N LEU A 694 0.06 -36.90 -23.84
CA LEU A 694 1.34 -36.21 -23.79
C LEU A 694 2.50 -37.18 -23.99
N ASN A 695 3.49 -36.78 -24.79
CA ASN A 695 4.76 -37.51 -25.00
C ASN A 695 5.95 -36.55 -24.99
N PRO A 696 7.18 -37.01 -24.67
CA PRO A 696 8.38 -36.23 -24.93
C PRO A 696 8.58 -36.05 -26.45
N PRO A 697 9.19 -34.93 -26.87
CA PRO A 697 9.31 -34.61 -28.29
C PRO A 697 10.23 -35.56 -29.07
N GLY A 698 9.93 -35.81 -30.34
CA GLY A 698 10.87 -36.34 -31.31
C GLY A 698 11.41 -37.74 -31.00
N SER A 699 10.56 -38.66 -30.52
CA SER A 699 10.98 -40.00 -30.05
C SER A 699 12.00 -39.97 -28.90
N SER A 700 12.05 -38.88 -28.13
CA SER A 700 12.87 -38.81 -26.92
C SER A 700 12.28 -39.71 -25.82
N PRO A 701 13.12 -40.42 -25.05
CA PRO A 701 12.60 -41.22 -23.94
C PRO A 701 12.21 -40.34 -22.74
N TRP A 702 11.24 -40.79 -21.95
CA TRP A 702 10.87 -40.20 -20.66
C TRP A 702 12.07 -40.13 -19.70
N LEU A 703 12.87 -41.20 -19.67
CA LEU A 703 14.11 -41.29 -18.88
C LEU A 703 15.34 -41.27 -19.79
N GLY A 704 16.34 -40.48 -19.41
CA GLY A 704 17.65 -40.49 -20.04
C GLY A 704 18.33 -41.87 -19.96
N PRO A 705 19.34 -42.15 -20.79
CA PRO A 705 19.99 -43.47 -20.85
C PRO A 705 20.49 -43.97 -19.49
N ASP A 706 21.01 -43.08 -18.66
CA ASP A 706 21.59 -43.37 -17.35
C ASP A 706 20.60 -43.17 -16.18
N GLU A 707 19.37 -42.73 -16.46
CA GLU A 707 18.36 -42.50 -15.44
C GLU A 707 17.60 -43.80 -15.14
N THR A 708 17.66 -44.23 -13.89
CA THR A 708 16.90 -45.38 -13.36
C THR A 708 15.54 -44.95 -12.80
N LEU A 709 15.42 -43.69 -12.36
CA LEU A 709 14.24 -43.12 -11.73
C LEU A 709 14.24 -41.60 -11.94
N SER A 710 13.09 -41.02 -12.30
CA SER A 710 12.87 -39.56 -12.26
C SER A 710 11.47 -39.21 -11.72
N SER A 711 11.37 -38.09 -11.01
CA SER A 711 10.09 -37.51 -10.63
C SER A 711 9.60 -36.54 -11.69
N PHE A 712 8.29 -36.54 -11.89
CA PHE A 712 7.58 -35.61 -12.77
C PHE A 712 6.44 -34.96 -12.01
N THR A 713 6.16 -33.70 -12.33
CA THR A 713 5.04 -32.95 -11.77
C THR A 713 4.24 -32.35 -12.90
N LEU A 714 2.97 -32.74 -13.02
CA LEU A 714 1.99 -32.04 -13.84
C LEU A 714 1.59 -30.76 -13.08
N ASN A 715 1.62 -29.63 -13.76
CA ASN A 715 1.25 -28.33 -13.21
C ASN A 715 0.12 -27.75 -14.06
N LEU A 716 -1.03 -27.51 -13.46
CA LEU A 716 -2.14 -26.80 -14.09
C LEU A 716 -2.33 -25.45 -13.41
N SER A 717 -2.21 -24.38 -14.17
CA SER A 717 -2.46 -23.02 -13.68
C SER A 717 -3.48 -22.30 -14.53
N ALA A 718 -4.06 -21.25 -13.97
CA ALA A 718 -4.99 -20.38 -14.66
C ALA A 718 -4.81 -18.92 -14.26
N SER A 719 -5.32 -18.02 -15.08
CA SER A 719 -5.51 -16.62 -14.70
C SER A 719 -6.95 -16.20 -14.93
N VAL A 720 -7.44 -15.24 -14.14
CA VAL A 720 -8.80 -14.69 -14.24
C VAL A 720 -8.74 -13.18 -14.44
N ARG A 721 -9.50 -12.68 -15.41
CA ARG A 721 -9.62 -11.27 -15.79
C ARG A 721 -10.52 -10.54 -14.79
N ARG A 722 -9.96 -10.15 -13.64
CA ARG A 722 -10.66 -9.39 -12.60
C ARG A 722 -9.78 -8.28 -12.02
N THR A 723 -10.39 -7.16 -11.63
CA THR A 723 -9.70 -6.01 -11.03
C THR A 723 -10.47 -5.42 -9.84
N ASP A 724 -9.74 -4.91 -8.87
CA ASP A 724 -10.25 -4.09 -7.75
C ASP A 724 -10.04 -2.58 -8.02
N GLY A 725 -9.53 -2.25 -9.21
CA GLY A 725 -9.16 -0.89 -9.60
C GLY A 725 -7.82 -0.40 -9.03
N HIS A 726 -7.11 -1.16 -8.19
CA HIS A 726 -5.86 -0.72 -7.55
C HIS A 726 -4.64 -1.54 -7.97
N SER A 727 -4.82 -2.85 -8.14
CA SER A 727 -3.72 -3.78 -8.33
C SER A 727 -3.22 -3.85 -9.78
N SER A 728 -1.89 -3.81 -9.96
CA SER A 728 -1.24 -4.16 -11.22
C SER A 728 -1.22 -5.68 -11.49
N ASN A 729 -1.70 -6.50 -10.54
CA ASN A 729 -1.73 -7.96 -10.61
C ASN A 729 -2.94 -8.44 -11.44
N TYR A 730 -3.01 -7.93 -12.67
CA TYR A 730 -4.01 -8.30 -13.66
C TYR A 730 -3.33 -9.02 -14.84
N PRO A 731 -3.87 -10.17 -15.31
CA PRO A 731 -4.95 -10.95 -14.70
C PRO A 731 -4.50 -11.65 -13.40
N VAL A 732 -5.46 -12.04 -12.56
CA VAL A 732 -5.17 -12.68 -11.27
C VAL A 732 -4.83 -14.15 -11.46
N TYR A 733 -3.67 -14.58 -10.98
CA TYR A 733 -3.14 -15.94 -11.17
C TYR A 733 -3.63 -16.94 -10.10
N TYR A 734 -3.86 -18.19 -10.52
CA TYR A 734 -4.29 -19.32 -9.71
C TYR A 734 -3.44 -20.57 -10.01
N GLY A 735 -3.05 -21.27 -8.96
CA GLY A 735 -2.25 -22.50 -9.04
C GLY A 735 -0.74 -22.26 -8.92
N PRO A 736 0.10 -23.20 -9.42
CA PRO A 736 -0.31 -24.41 -10.10
C PRO A 736 -0.96 -25.42 -9.15
N LEU A 737 -2.07 -26.03 -9.58
CA LEU A 737 -2.48 -27.34 -9.06
C LEU A 737 -1.45 -28.35 -9.54
N GLN A 738 -0.95 -29.19 -8.63
CA GLN A 738 0.13 -30.13 -8.93
C GLN A 738 -0.33 -31.57 -8.80
N TYR A 739 0.12 -32.42 -9.73
CA TYR A 739 0.00 -33.87 -9.63
C TYR A 739 1.38 -34.50 -9.83
N ASN A 740 1.89 -35.18 -8.81
CA ASN A 740 3.22 -35.77 -8.81
C ASN A 740 3.16 -37.24 -9.24
N LEU A 741 4.08 -37.63 -10.12
CA LEU A 741 4.27 -39.01 -10.55
C LEU A 741 5.75 -39.35 -10.63
N VAL A 742 6.08 -40.63 -10.52
CA VAL A 742 7.46 -41.12 -10.62
C VAL A 742 7.53 -42.15 -11.73
N ILE A 743 8.53 -42.03 -12.59
CA ILE A 743 8.81 -43.02 -13.63
C ILE A 743 10.09 -43.75 -13.26
N GLN A 744 10.02 -45.07 -13.22
CA GLN A 744 11.13 -45.98 -13.02
C GLN A 744 11.40 -46.78 -14.30
N ARG A 745 12.68 -46.98 -14.59
CA ARG A 745 13.13 -47.90 -15.63
C ARG A 745 12.92 -49.35 -15.16
N GLY A 746 12.07 -50.08 -15.86
CA GLY A 746 11.90 -51.52 -15.67
C GLY A 746 13.05 -52.31 -16.29
N SER A 747 13.33 -53.48 -15.71
CA SER A 747 14.36 -54.43 -16.15
C SER A 747 14.05 -55.08 -17.49
#